data_AF-A0AAW1NS78-F1
#
_entry.id   AF-A0AAW1NS78-F1
#
_cell.length_a   1.000
_cell.length_b   1.000
_cell.length_c   1.000
_cell.angle_alpha   90.00
_cell.angle_beta   90.00
_cell.angle_gamma   90.00
#
_symmetry.space_group_name_H-M   'P 1'
#
loop_
_entity.id
_entity.type
_entity.pdbx_description
1 polymer ?
#
loop_
_entity_poly.entity_id
_entity_poly.type
_entity_poly.pdbx_seq_one_letter_code
_entity_poly.pdbx_strand_id
1 'polypeptide(L)'
;MRRAPVHETPLLLVQPRYNARCKMCRASPARCSAAAPVKQAGSSLESQLVQRLSAGPAAQPSGQASGSVHQEPLRGSPRPLGASVQPLQDAVNIAVEASSATGMTLCLFTETSLQQGKVKYEIPLDPVINRTGSTWHIALPGLDRSLLYGFKAAGPHEASGKTSAGHRYAQAEVLLDPYAQAVTSRSQYGQLGADLPYGKDGVLGLAPTWPQAAGSLPQSTSTEDSFDWEGDRPLNLPMQDLIVYETHVRGFTQDPTSGVSAPGTYKGLIEKLDYLQRLGINCIELQPIQEFNELEYYEVQPKKGQPHRYNFWGYSTVAYFAPMARYAQAAQQNRGGQAVIDEFKSLVKECHRRGMEVWMDVVFNHTAEGNQQGPCLSFRGLDNRMYYMLAPKGEYYNYSGCGNTLNTNHPSVAAFIRDCLRFWVTEMHIDGFRFDLASILTRAHSLWQAHPPNEAASHATTVYNGFVPDGSGVPTGTPLADPPLVEMLSEDPVLRNTKLIAEAWDCDGLNQVGAFPHYGGRWAEWNGHFRDSVRQFIKGTEGQFAGAFATALTGSPHIYNSPADEGDWWGTGSGAQWRSGRGPEHSINFITAHDGFPLADLVAFNKKHNDANGEGNRDGESNNLTWNCGAEGPTSKGKVLRLRARQVRNLACALLLAHGVPMILMGDEYGHTKGGNNNTYCHDNQLNWFDWAAQAADATGFARFFRHLINLRRARPELRRAAYAGGGSIEFMGHDGGAPDWEEGSLFVGLTLGAAVGGLYIAFNAGHKPLTVSLPNWPGRCWRALVDTGKPSPLDFMQGQKRLLT
;
A
#
# COMPACT_ATOMS: atom_id res chain seq x y z
N MET A 1 19.29 31.81 -47.39
CA MET A 1 18.38 32.46 -48.36
C MET A 1 17.36 31.44 -48.85
N ARG A 2 16.06 31.78 -48.69
CA ARG A 2 14.84 31.20 -49.28
C ARG A 2 14.57 29.68 -49.12
N ARG A 3 13.86 29.37 -48.03
CA ARG A 3 12.82 28.31 -47.93
C ARG A 3 11.44 28.92 -48.23
N ALA A 4 10.53 28.15 -48.82
CA ALA A 4 9.07 28.10 -48.58
C ALA A 4 8.39 27.18 -49.63
N PRO A 5 7.18 26.61 -49.37
CA PRO A 5 6.60 26.25 -48.08
C PRO A 5 5.97 24.84 -48.05
N VAL A 6 5.87 24.34 -46.81
CA VAL A 6 5.08 23.19 -46.36
C VAL A 6 3.62 23.64 -46.22
N HIS A 7 2.68 22.78 -46.62
CA HIS A 7 1.27 22.94 -46.32
C HIS A 7 1.01 22.55 -44.86
N GLU A 8 0.76 23.54 -44.01
CA GLU A 8 0.10 23.37 -42.72
C GLU A 8 -1.28 24.03 -42.79
N THR A 9 -2.32 23.25 -42.52
CA THR A 9 -3.70 23.69 -42.41
C THR A 9 -3.97 24.02 -40.93
N PRO A 10 -4.29 25.26 -40.55
CA PRO A 10 -4.69 25.58 -39.18
C PRO A 10 -6.19 25.32 -39.00
N LEU A 11 -6.55 24.40 -38.10
CA LEU A 11 -7.93 24.30 -37.61
C LEU A 11 -8.06 25.09 -36.30
N LEU A 12 -8.70 26.24 -36.41
CA LEU A 12 -9.07 27.19 -35.37
C LEU A 12 -10.28 26.65 -34.59
N LEU A 13 -10.11 26.32 -33.30
CA LEU A 13 -11.23 25.98 -32.40
C LEU A 13 -11.84 27.28 -31.85
N VAL A 14 -12.96 27.71 -32.46
CA VAL A 14 -13.76 28.87 -32.03
C VAL A 14 -15.00 28.39 -31.30
N GLN A 15 -15.22 28.88 -30.07
CA GLN A 15 -16.46 28.71 -29.31
C GLN A 15 -17.66 29.34 -30.03
N PRO A 16 -18.82 28.66 -30.15
CA PRO A 16 -20.01 29.29 -30.71
C PRO A 16 -20.76 30.10 -29.65
N ARG A 17 -20.85 31.41 -29.89
CA ARG A 17 -21.85 32.30 -29.26
C ARG A 17 -23.23 32.01 -29.87
N TYR A 18 -24.15 31.52 -29.05
CA TYR A 18 -25.56 31.41 -29.39
C TYR A 18 -26.22 32.80 -29.41
N ASN A 19 -26.75 33.20 -30.56
CA ASN A 19 -27.74 34.27 -30.69
C ASN A 19 -28.64 33.93 -31.87
N ALA A 20 -29.84 33.42 -31.60
CA ALA A 20 -30.91 33.30 -32.59
C ALA A 20 -32.18 33.92 -32.00
N ARG A 21 -32.58 35.06 -32.59
CA ARG A 21 -33.83 35.76 -32.34
C ARG A 21 -34.98 35.01 -33.01
N CYS A 22 -36.03 34.73 -32.24
CA CYS A 22 -37.34 34.30 -32.71
C CYS A 22 -38.16 35.52 -33.19
N LYS A 23 -39.01 35.34 -34.21
CA LYS A 23 -39.88 36.39 -34.79
C LYS A 23 -41.36 35.95 -34.78
N MET A 24 -42.22 36.87 -34.33
CA MET A 24 -43.69 37.00 -34.52
C MET A 24 -44.60 36.08 -33.67
N CYS A 25 -45.68 36.51 -33.00
CA CYS A 25 -46.67 37.58 -33.27
C CYS A 25 -47.37 38.18 -32.01
N ARG A 26 -47.42 39.53 -31.98
CA ARG A 26 -48.51 40.49 -31.61
C ARG A 26 -49.52 40.20 -30.47
N ALA A 27 -49.56 41.11 -29.49
CA ALA A 27 -50.73 41.98 -29.17
C ALA A 27 -50.31 43.18 -28.28
N SER A 28 -51.01 44.31 -28.44
CA SER A 28 -50.65 45.69 -28.03
C SER A 28 -51.12 46.11 -26.61
N PRO A 29 -50.75 47.32 -26.13
CA PRO A 29 -50.62 47.67 -24.70
C PRO A 29 -51.72 48.59 -24.13
N ALA A 30 -51.84 48.64 -22.80
CA ALA A 30 -52.49 49.74 -22.09
C ALA A 30 -51.75 50.09 -20.77
N ARG A 31 -51.22 51.33 -20.72
CA ARG A 31 -51.24 52.35 -19.64
C ARG A 31 -51.38 51.88 -18.17
N CYS A 32 -50.73 52.41 -17.14
CA CYS A 32 -50.14 53.73 -16.90
C CYS A 32 -49.31 53.70 -15.58
N SER A 33 -48.31 54.58 -15.51
CA SER A 33 -47.77 55.35 -14.36
C SER A 33 -47.66 54.77 -12.92
N ALA A 34 -46.40 54.74 -12.45
CA ALA A 34 -45.84 55.25 -11.19
C ALA A 34 -46.50 54.91 -9.82
N ALA A 35 -45.76 54.15 -9.00
CA ALA A 35 -45.71 54.32 -7.54
C ALA A 35 -44.50 53.60 -6.89
N ALA A 36 -43.70 54.37 -6.12
CA ALA A 36 -42.95 54.07 -4.89
C ALA A 36 -41.99 52.86 -4.75
N PRO A 37 -40.87 53.01 -3.98
CA PRO A 37 -39.88 51.96 -3.79
C PRO A 37 -40.39 50.87 -2.83
N VAL A 38 -40.34 49.60 -3.25
CA VAL A 38 -40.65 48.45 -2.41
C VAL A 38 -39.40 48.04 -1.64
N LYS A 39 -39.50 48.07 -0.31
CA LYS A 39 -38.51 47.59 0.66
C LYS A 39 -38.17 46.11 0.44
N GLN A 40 -36.90 45.77 0.63
CA GLN A 40 -36.41 44.41 0.79
C GLN A 40 -37.26 43.63 1.79
N ALA A 41 -37.86 42.54 1.33
CA ALA A 41 -38.34 41.44 2.15
C ALA A 41 -37.95 40.15 1.44
N GLY A 42 -36.97 39.44 2.00
CA GLY A 42 -36.45 38.20 1.43
C GLY A 42 -35.33 37.55 2.24
N SER A 43 -35.24 37.81 3.55
CA SER A 43 -34.31 37.14 4.47
C SER A 43 -34.95 35.95 5.21
N SER A 44 -36.18 35.54 4.86
CA SER A 44 -36.94 34.55 5.63
C SER A 44 -36.84 33.11 5.14
N LEU A 45 -36.46 32.86 3.89
CA LEU A 45 -36.40 31.49 3.33
C LEU A 45 -35.07 30.80 3.62
N GLU A 46 -33.94 31.51 3.51
CA GLU A 46 -32.63 31.00 3.94
C GLU A 46 -32.56 30.80 5.46
N SER A 47 -33.07 31.75 6.25
CA SER A 47 -33.11 31.61 7.71
C SER A 47 -34.04 30.48 8.16
N GLN A 48 -35.16 30.24 7.47
CA GLN A 48 -36.05 29.11 7.73
C GLN A 48 -35.47 27.76 7.26
N LEU A 49 -34.70 27.71 6.16
CA LEU A 49 -34.00 26.50 5.74
C LEU A 49 -32.85 26.14 6.70
N VAL A 50 -32.07 27.15 7.11
CA VAL A 50 -31.01 27.00 8.11
C VAL A 50 -31.62 26.54 9.44
N GLN A 51 -32.71 27.16 9.90
CA GLN A 51 -33.42 26.73 11.13
C GLN A 51 -33.96 25.30 11.05
N ARG A 52 -34.48 24.86 9.90
CA ARG A 52 -34.97 23.48 9.72
C ARG A 52 -33.85 22.44 9.61
N LEU A 53 -32.71 22.80 9.03
CA LEU A 53 -31.51 21.95 8.97
C LEU A 53 -30.80 21.86 10.33
N SER A 54 -30.82 22.92 11.13
CA SER A 54 -30.35 22.92 12.52
C SER A 54 -31.36 22.33 13.53
N ALA A 55 -32.56 21.95 13.09
CA ALA A 55 -33.61 21.33 13.92
C ALA A 55 -33.89 19.85 13.56
N GLY A 56 -32.98 19.21 12.82
CA GLY A 56 -33.04 17.78 12.54
C GLY A 56 -32.82 16.92 13.80
N PRO A 57 -33.12 15.61 13.75
CA PRO A 57 -32.99 14.71 14.89
C PRO A 57 -31.58 14.72 15.52
N ALA A 58 -30.55 14.97 14.72
CA ALA A 58 -29.15 15.01 15.15
C ALA A 58 -28.84 16.17 16.12
N ALA A 59 -29.61 17.27 16.06
CA ALA A 59 -29.41 18.45 16.88
C ALA A 59 -30.19 18.42 18.21
N GLN A 60 -30.90 17.33 18.50
CA GLN A 60 -31.63 17.18 19.76
C GLN A 60 -30.66 16.82 20.89
N PRO A 61 -30.75 17.47 22.08
CA PRO A 61 -29.98 17.06 23.25
C PRO A 61 -30.20 15.58 23.59
N SER A 62 -29.12 14.87 23.91
CA SER A 62 -29.18 13.44 24.24
C SER A 62 -29.25 13.15 25.74
N GLY A 63 -29.29 14.19 26.59
CA GLY A 63 -29.57 14.07 28.03
C GLY A 63 -28.33 13.96 28.92
N GLN A 64 -27.13 13.86 28.37
CA GLN A 64 -25.88 14.01 29.12
C GLN A 64 -25.67 15.49 29.49
N ALA A 65 -25.04 15.75 30.65
CA ALA A 65 -24.78 17.12 31.10
C ALA A 65 -23.65 17.81 30.29
N SER A 66 -23.72 19.13 30.17
CA SER A 66 -22.60 19.94 29.69
C SER A 66 -21.37 19.78 30.60
N GLY A 67 -20.18 19.80 30.01
CA GLY A 67 -18.90 19.67 30.72
C GLY A 67 -18.08 20.96 30.70
N SER A 68 -16.90 20.90 31.32
CA SER A 68 -15.90 21.99 31.21
C SER A 68 -15.25 22.07 29.82
N VAL A 69 -15.36 21.00 29.03
CA VAL A 69 -14.66 20.83 27.74
C VAL A 69 -15.62 20.61 26.57
N HIS A 70 -16.94 20.67 26.80
CA HIS A 70 -17.97 20.58 25.76
C HIS A 70 -19.29 21.16 26.29
N GLN A 71 -20.16 21.63 25.40
CA GLN A 71 -21.52 22.03 25.72
C GLN A 71 -22.44 20.80 25.89
N GLU A 72 -23.75 20.99 26.03
CA GLU A 72 -24.71 19.89 26.13
C GLU A 72 -24.59 18.94 24.93
N PRO A 73 -24.28 17.65 25.14
CA PRO A 73 -24.19 16.68 24.05
C PRO A 73 -25.52 16.52 23.31
N LEU A 74 -25.40 16.40 21.99
CA LEU A 74 -26.51 16.19 21.07
C LEU A 74 -26.52 14.74 20.60
N ARG A 75 -27.67 14.31 20.09
CA ARG A 75 -27.88 12.99 19.50
C ARG A 75 -26.79 12.63 18.51
N GLY A 76 -26.43 13.55 17.61
CA GLY A 76 -25.45 13.32 16.54
C GLY A 76 -26.00 12.54 15.36
N SER A 77 -25.09 12.00 14.54
CA SER A 77 -25.38 11.30 13.29
C SER A 77 -24.53 10.02 13.18
N PRO A 78 -25.09 8.90 12.66
CA PRO A 78 -24.35 7.66 12.43
C PRO A 78 -23.35 7.76 11.27
N ARG A 79 -23.38 8.85 10.49
CA ARG A 79 -22.45 9.09 9.37
C ARG A 79 -21.94 10.54 9.39
N PRO A 80 -20.70 10.78 8.92
CA PRO A 80 -19.69 9.76 8.58
C PRO A 80 -19.24 8.97 9.83
N LEU A 81 -18.65 7.78 9.63
CA LEU A 81 -17.97 7.06 10.71
C LEU A 81 -16.68 7.80 11.07
N GLY A 82 -16.21 7.60 12.30
CA GLY A 82 -15.10 8.35 12.89
C GLY A 82 -15.53 9.68 13.51
N ALA A 83 -14.53 10.48 13.90
CA ALA A 83 -14.73 11.85 14.35
C ALA A 83 -14.74 12.84 13.17
N SER A 84 -15.76 13.69 13.09
CA SER A 84 -15.95 14.67 12.01
C SER A 84 -16.47 16.00 12.54
N VAL A 85 -16.03 17.11 11.96
CA VAL A 85 -16.54 18.43 12.29
C VAL A 85 -17.90 18.64 11.62
N GLN A 86 -18.87 19.15 12.36
CA GLN A 86 -20.16 19.63 11.85
C GLN A 86 -20.18 21.16 11.86
N PRO A 87 -19.89 21.82 10.72
CA PRO A 87 -19.65 23.26 10.69
C PRO A 87 -20.85 24.10 11.15
N LEU A 88 -22.07 23.65 10.86
CA LEU A 88 -23.30 24.38 11.21
C LEU A 88 -23.55 24.46 12.72
N GLN A 89 -23.00 23.52 13.48
CA GLN A 89 -23.24 23.37 14.92
C GLN A 89 -21.98 23.63 15.75
N ASP A 90 -20.84 23.91 15.08
CA ASP A 90 -19.49 23.92 15.65
C ASP A 90 -19.27 22.74 16.64
N ALA A 91 -19.72 21.56 16.21
CA ALA A 91 -19.70 20.34 16.99
C ALA A 91 -18.78 19.31 16.36
N VAL A 92 -18.21 18.44 17.19
CA VAL A 92 -17.54 17.23 16.70
C VAL A 92 -18.52 16.07 16.82
N ASN A 93 -18.90 15.48 15.69
CA ASN A 93 -19.69 14.26 15.63
C ASN A 93 -18.77 13.05 15.59
N ILE A 94 -18.97 12.13 16.51
CA ILE A 94 -18.19 10.91 16.64
C ILE A 94 -19.14 9.73 16.43
N ALA A 95 -18.82 8.85 15.48
CA ALA A 95 -19.62 7.67 15.17
C ALA A 95 -18.76 6.40 15.03
N VAL A 96 -19.14 5.32 15.72
CA VAL A 96 -18.42 4.03 15.70
C VAL A 96 -19.39 2.87 15.53
N GLU A 97 -19.00 1.90 14.70
CA GLU A 97 -19.80 0.70 14.46
C GLU A 97 -19.44 -0.42 15.44
N ALA A 98 -20.43 -0.90 16.18
CA ALA A 98 -20.30 -2.00 17.13
C ALA A 98 -21.68 -2.65 17.31
N SER A 99 -21.96 -3.66 16.47
CA SER A 99 -23.30 -4.24 16.34
C SER A 99 -23.74 -4.97 17.61
N SER A 100 -22.81 -5.71 18.23
CA SER A 100 -23.07 -6.56 19.40
C SER A 100 -22.82 -5.86 20.74
N ALA A 101 -22.46 -4.58 20.73
CA ALA A 101 -22.24 -3.81 21.96
C ALA A 101 -23.57 -3.52 22.65
N THR A 102 -23.61 -3.68 23.97
CA THR A 102 -24.75 -3.35 24.84
C THR A 102 -24.62 -1.97 25.47
N GLY A 103 -23.41 -1.41 25.49
CA GLY A 103 -23.13 -0.05 25.97
C GLY A 103 -21.89 0.52 25.31
N MET A 104 -21.85 1.83 25.16
CA MET A 104 -20.71 2.55 24.60
C MET A 104 -20.43 3.80 25.44
N THR A 105 -19.17 4.02 25.78
CA THR A 105 -18.71 5.22 26.48
C THR A 105 -17.59 5.86 25.69
N LEU A 106 -17.75 7.13 25.35
CA LEU A 106 -16.67 7.94 24.79
C LEU A 106 -15.72 8.35 25.93
N CYS A 107 -14.44 8.05 25.76
CA CYS A 107 -13.38 8.40 26.70
C CYS A 107 -12.52 9.51 26.10
N LEU A 108 -12.31 10.59 26.86
CA LEU A 108 -11.46 11.71 26.46
C LEU A 108 -10.20 11.79 27.32
N PHE A 109 -9.10 12.21 26.71
CA PHE A 109 -7.78 12.29 27.34
C PHE A 109 -7.13 13.64 27.07
N THR A 110 -6.37 14.13 28.03
CA THR A 110 -5.24 15.01 27.72
C THR A 110 -4.03 14.12 27.40
N GLU A 111 -3.02 14.62 26.70
CA GLU A 111 -1.78 13.85 26.51
C GLU A 111 -1.18 13.40 27.85
N THR A 112 -1.21 14.26 28.88
CA THR A 112 -0.74 13.91 30.22
C THR A 112 -1.54 12.77 30.85
N SER A 113 -2.88 12.79 30.74
CA SER A 113 -3.70 11.71 31.32
C SER A 113 -3.51 10.40 30.54
N LEU A 114 -3.34 10.48 29.22
CA LEU A 114 -3.01 9.32 28.37
C LEU A 114 -1.70 8.66 28.81
N GLN A 115 -0.63 9.44 28.99
CA GLN A 115 0.68 8.92 29.44
C GLN A 115 0.64 8.36 30.87
N GLN A 116 -0.32 8.79 31.69
CA GLN A 116 -0.58 8.24 33.03
C GLN A 116 -1.50 7.01 33.02
N GLY A 117 -1.98 6.59 31.84
CA GLY A 117 -2.92 5.48 31.69
C GLY A 117 -4.29 5.79 32.31
N LYS A 118 -4.79 7.03 32.19
CA LYS A 118 -6.06 7.44 32.82
C LYS A 118 -6.98 8.18 31.86
N VAL A 119 -8.25 7.80 31.87
CA VAL A 119 -9.31 8.59 31.25
C VAL A 119 -9.50 9.90 32.01
N LYS A 120 -9.61 11.01 31.30
CA LYS A 120 -9.89 12.32 31.91
C LYS A 120 -11.38 12.60 32.02
N TYR A 121 -12.14 12.30 30.97
CA TYR A 121 -13.60 12.45 30.94
C TYR A 121 -14.25 11.23 30.28
N GLU A 122 -15.40 10.81 30.80
CA GLU A 122 -16.21 9.73 30.25
C GLU A 122 -17.61 10.25 29.94
N ILE A 123 -18.10 9.94 28.75
CA ILE A 123 -19.42 10.32 28.28
C ILE A 123 -20.15 9.05 27.84
N PRO A 124 -21.02 8.46 28.67
CA PRO A 124 -21.81 7.30 28.28
C PRO A 124 -22.83 7.69 27.21
N LEU A 125 -22.92 6.89 26.14
CA LEU A 125 -23.89 7.07 25.07
C LEU A 125 -25.19 6.37 25.46
N ASP A 126 -26.32 7.06 25.30
CA ASP A 126 -27.64 6.46 25.51
C ASP A 126 -27.93 5.43 24.40
N PRO A 127 -28.21 4.16 24.72
CA PRO A 127 -28.40 3.10 23.73
C PRO A 127 -29.65 3.26 22.86
N VAL A 128 -30.58 4.13 23.24
CA VAL A 128 -31.82 4.44 22.51
C VAL A 128 -31.67 5.72 21.67
N ILE A 129 -31.00 6.74 22.21
CA ILE A 129 -30.85 8.05 21.54
C ILE A 129 -29.59 8.11 20.67
N ASN A 130 -28.43 7.76 21.24
CA ASN A 130 -27.09 7.86 20.65
C ASN A 130 -26.71 6.61 19.84
N ARG A 131 -27.69 5.94 19.23
CA ARG A 131 -27.49 4.74 18.41
C ARG A 131 -28.50 4.69 17.27
N THR A 132 -28.07 4.25 16.10
CA THR A 132 -28.94 3.99 14.94
C THR A 132 -28.43 2.74 14.24
N GLY A 133 -29.23 1.67 14.27
CA GLY A 133 -28.78 0.35 13.86
C GLY A 133 -27.58 -0.12 14.70
N SER A 134 -26.49 -0.48 14.03
CA SER A 134 -25.23 -0.93 14.64
C SER A 134 -24.26 0.21 14.97
N THR A 135 -24.61 1.46 14.67
CA THR A 135 -23.71 2.60 14.81
C THR A 135 -24.06 3.45 16.02
N TRP A 136 -23.13 3.54 16.95
CA TRP A 136 -23.16 4.44 18.10
C TRP A 136 -22.63 5.81 17.69
N HIS A 137 -23.29 6.88 18.13
CA HIS A 137 -22.90 8.22 17.73
C HIS A 137 -23.34 9.30 18.74
N ILE A 138 -22.54 10.36 18.81
CA ILE A 138 -22.78 11.53 19.66
C ILE A 138 -22.16 12.77 19.01
N ALA A 139 -22.80 13.93 19.16
CA ALA A 139 -22.23 15.20 18.74
C ALA A 139 -21.96 16.10 19.94
N LEU A 140 -20.76 16.69 19.98
CA LEU A 140 -20.27 17.50 21.10
C LEU A 140 -19.98 18.93 20.62
N PRO A 141 -20.91 19.87 20.82
CA PRO A 141 -20.68 21.29 20.52
C PRO A 141 -19.63 21.90 21.45
N GLY A 142 -18.75 22.75 20.91
CA GLY A 142 -17.70 23.42 21.70
C GLY A 142 -16.72 22.46 22.36
N LEU A 143 -16.51 21.27 21.80
CA LEU A 143 -15.54 20.30 22.29
C LEU A 143 -14.12 20.88 22.24
N ASP A 144 -13.37 20.77 23.32
CA ASP A 144 -11.93 21.06 23.34
C ASP A 144 -11.18 20.07 22.42
N ARG A 145 -10.78 20.56 21.24
CA ARG A 145 -10.13 19.78 20.18
C ARG A 145 -8.64 19.50 20.45
N SER A 146 -8.11 19.95 21.58
CA SER A 146 -6.78 19.53 22.07
C SER A 146 -6.83 18.16 22.75
N LEU A 147 -8.02 17.68 23.11
CA LEU A 147 -8.22 16.36 23.68
C LEU A 147 -8.06 15.26 22.63
N LEU A 148 -7.74 14.07 23.12
CA LEU A 148 -7.72 12.81 22.38
C LEU A 148 -8.93 11.97 22.79
N TYR A 149 -9.30 10.98 21.97
CA TYR A 149 -10.48 10.16 22.24
C TYR A 149 -10.27 8.66 21.99
N GLY A 150 -11.12 7.86 22.62
CA GLY A 150 -11.27 6.42 22.43
C GLY A 150 -12.61 5.94 22.99
N PHE A 151 -12.84 4.63 23.02
CA PHE A 151 -14.13 4.06 23.42
C PHE A 151 -13.98 2.94 24.45
N LYS A 152 -14.86 2.89 25.44
CA LYS A 152 -15.14 1.66 26.19
C LYS A 152 -16.41 1.03 25.63
N ALA A 153 -16.30 -0.21 25.17
CA ALA A 153 -17.43 -0.98 24.66
C ALA A 153 -17.83 -2.07 25.67
N ALA A 154 -19.07 -2.03 26.14
CA ALA A 154 -19.66 -3.10 26.93
C ALA A 154 -20.40 -4.07 26.01
N GLY A 155 -20.31 -5.37 26.31
CA GLY A 155 -20.96 -6.41 25.52
C GLY A 155 -20.62 -7.82 26.04
N PRO A 156 -21.14 -8.86 25.38
CA PRO A 156 -20.88 -10.25 25.76
C PRO A 156 -19.39 -10.61 25.65
N HIS A 157 -18.91 -11.50 26.50
CA HIS A 157 -17.58 -12.09 26.37
C HIS A 157 -17.72 -13.60 26.11
N GLU A 158 -16.74 -14.24 25.48
CA GLU A 158 -16.79 -15.69 25.18
C GLU A 158 -17.09 -16.54 26.41
N ALA A 159 -16.61 -16.10 27.58
CA ALA A 159 -16.86 -16.73 28.88
C ALA A 159 -18.30 -16.56 29.41
N SER A 160 -19.12 -15.69 28.81
CA SER A 160 -20.47 -15.34 29.27
C SER A 160 -21.54 -16.39 28.98
N GLY A 161 -21.25 -17.43 28.18
CA GLY A 161 -22.16 -18.56 27.96
C GLY A 161 -21.99 -19.27 26.62
N LYS A 162 -22.72 -20.38 26.42
CA LYS A 162 -22.60 -21.26 25.24
C LYS A 162 -22.87 -20.58 23.89
N THR A 163 -23.57 -19.46 23.86
CA THR A 163 -23.87 -18.67 22.65
C THR A 163 -22.92 -17.50 22.41
N SER A 164 -21.93 -17.32 23.29
CA SER A 164 -21.02 -16.17 23.25
C SER A 164 -19.75 -16.41 22.43
N ALA A 165 -19.66 -17.55 21.73
CA ALA A 165 -18.49 -17.95 20.93
C ALA A 165 -18.02 -16.81 20.01
N GLY A 166 -16.75 -16.44 20.08
CA GLY A 166 -16.20 -15.36 19.26
C GLY A 166 -16.54 -13.93 19.72
N HIS A 167 -17.36 -13.69 20.74
CA HIS A 167 -17.46 -12.36 21.36
C HIS A 167 -16.29 -12.11 22.32
N ARG A 168 -15.69 -10.90 22.26
CA ARG A 168 -14.51 -10.53 23.07
C ARG A 168 -14.55 -9.08 23.57
N TYR A 169 -15.74 -8.58 23.93
CA TYR A 169 -15.87 -7.24 24.50
C TYR A 169 -15.05 -7.10 25.78
N ALA A 170 -14.27 -6.02 25.86
CA ALA A 170 -13.33 -5.76 26.96
C ALA A 170 -13.65 -4.39 27.60
N GLN A 171 -14.66 -4.36 28.47
CA GLN A 171 -15.20 -3.11 29.05
C GLN A 171 -14.17 -2.31 29.89
N ALA A 172 -13.14 -2.99 30.42
CA ALA A 172 -12.07 -2.34 31.18
C ALA A 172 -11.08 -1.58 30.28
N GLU A 173 -10.97 -1.96 29.01
CA GLU A 173 -10.02 -1.41 28.04
C GLU A 173 -10.62 -0.21 27.31
N VAL A 174 -9.77 0.76 26.96
CA VAL A 174 -10.15 1.85 26.06
C VAL A 174 -9.61 1.54 24.66
N LEU A 175 -10.55 1.41 23.72
CA LEU A 175 -10.35 0.98 22.35
C LEU A 175 -10.15 2.18 21.44
N LEU A 176 -9.27 2.02 20.46
CA LEU A 176 -9.05 2.99 19.41
C LEU A 176 -10.20 2.96 18.39
N ASP A 177 -10.59 4.13 17.90
CA ASP A 177 -11.51 4.25 16.77
C ASP A 177 -10.86 3.70 15.48
N PRO A 178 -11.47 2.74 14.76
CA PRO A 178 -10.96 2.26 13.48
C PRO A 178 -10.77 3.38 12.44
N TYR A 179 -11.54 4.46 12.54
CA TYR A 179 -11.50 5.63 11.65
C TYR A 179 -10.63 6.78 12.19
N ALA A 180 -9.83 6.56 13.23
CA ALA A 180 -8.91 7.58 13.74
C ALA A 180 -7.89 8.00 12.66
N GLN A 181 -7.93 9.28 12.26
CA GLN A 181 -7.06 9.83 11.21
C GLN A 181 -5.64 10.16 11.70
N ALA A 182 -5.43 10.19 13.02
CA ALA A 182 -4.13 10.29 13.64
C ALA A 182 -4.18 9.66 15.03
N VAL A 183 -3.11 8.97 15.42
CA VAL A 183 -3.00 8.24 16.70
C VAL A 183 -1.89 8.85 17.54
N THR A 184 -2.15 8.98 18.83
CA THR A 184 -1.15 9.37 19.83
C THR A 184 -0.98 8.24 20.84
N SER A 185 0.26 7.82 21.06
CA SER A 185 0.65 6.87 22.11
C SER A 185 2.09 7.14 22.55
N ARG A 186 3.06 6.82 21.69
CA ARG A 186 4.51 7.07 21.85
C ARG A 186 4.97 7.97 20.72
N SER A 187 5.80 8.96 21.04
CA SER A 187 6.21 10.01 20.11
C SER A 187 7.50 9.71 19.33
N GLN A 188 8.32 8.76 19.80
CA GLN A 188 9.61 8.43 19.19
C GLN A 188 9.70 6.94 18.85
N TYR A 189 10.32 6.63 17.72
CA TYR A 189 10.59 5.27 17.29
C TYR A 189 11.53 4.58 18.29
N GLY A 190 11.16 3.38 18.74
CA GLY A 190 11.93 2.57 19.69
C GLY A 190 11.83 3.01 21.15
N GLN A 191 11.15 4.13 21.44
CA GLN A 191 10.93 4.59 22.80
C GLN A 191 9.89 3.70 23.50
N LEU A 192 10.23 3.12 24.66
CA LEU A 192 9.26 2.43 25.51
C LEU A 192 8.23 3.41 26.09
N GLY A 193 7.01 2.93 26.32
CA GLY A 193 5.97 3.64 27.07
C GLY A 193 6.36 3.83 28.55
N ALA A 194 5.55 4.62 29.26
CA ALA A 194 5.75 4.88 30.68
C ALA A 194 5.73 3.59 31.52
N ASP A 195 6.56 3.54 32.57
CA ASP A 195 6.52 2.45 33.54
C ASP A 195 5.33 2.65 34.49
N LEU A 196 4.19 2.06 34.12
CA LEU A 196 2.95 2.08 34.89
C LEU A 196 2.69 0.71 35.51
N PRO A 197 1.92 0.64 36.61
CA PRO A 197 1.51 -0.64 37.17
C PRO A 197 0.34 -1.24 36.35
N TYR A 198 0.63 -1.60 35.10
CA TYR A 198 -0.30 -2.20 34.15
C TYR A 198 -1.01 -3.43 34.72
N GLY A 199 -2.27 -3.65 34.32
CA GLY A 199 -3.13 -4.72 34.84
C GLY A 199 -3.75 -4.45 36.22
N LYS A 200 -3.45 -3.31 36.86
CA LYS A 200 -4.20 -2.85 38.05
C LYS A 200 -5.44 -2.06 37.66
N ASP A 201 -6.48 -2.15 38.49
CA ASP A 201 -7.73 -1.42 38.31
C ASP A 201 -7.50 0.08 38.10
N GLY A 202 -8.10 0.62 37.03
CA GLY A 202 -8.03 2.04 36.69
C GLY A 202 -6.73 2.50 36.02
N VAL A 203 -5.82 1.58 35.69
CA VAL A 203 -4.61 1.86 34.90
C VAL A 203 -4.77 1.27 33.50
N LEU A 204 -4.79 2.13 32.50
CA LEU A 204 -4.95 1.76 31.09
C LEU A 204 -3.62 1.41 30.42
N GLY A 205 -3.72 0.63 29.34
CA GLY A 205 -2.59 0.06 28.62
C GLY A 205 -2.23 -1.33 29.13
N LEU A 206 -1.47 -2.07 28.32
CA LEU A 206 -1.20 -3.49 28.55
C LEU A 206 0.21 -3.73 29.09
N ALA A 207 1.18 -2.96 28.60
CA ALA A 207 2.60 -3.07 28.95
C ALA A 207 3.34 -1.80 28.48
N PRO A 208 4.62 -1.59 28.87
CA PRO A 208 5.42 -0.50 28.30
C PRO A 208 5.56 -0.56 26.77
N THR A 209 5.44 -1.75 26.16
CA THR A 209 5.42 -1.93 24.69
C THR A 209 4.06 -1.65 24.07
N TRP A 210 2.99 -1.66 24.86
CA TRP A 210 1.60 -1.41 24.47
C TRP A 210 0.92 -0.43 25.45
N PRO A 211 1.42 0.82 25.55
CA PRO A 211 0.75 1.84 26.37
C PRO A 211 -0.59 2.23 25.73
N GLN A 212 -1.46 2.90 26.50
CA GLN A 212 -2.73 3.37 25.97
C GLN A 212 -2.51 4.30 24.76
N ALA A 213 -3.26 4.03 23.69
CA ALA A 213 -3.33 4.86 22.50
C ALA A 213 -4.69 5.58 22.44
N ALA A 214 -4.74 6.73 21.75
CA ALA A 214 -5.97 7.46 21.51
C ALA A 214 -5.96 8.15 20.14
N GLY A 215 -7.14 8.32 19.55
CA GLY A 215 -7.34 9.05 18.31
C GLY A 215 -7.31 10.57 18.55
N SER A 216 -6.82 11.32 17.57
CA SER A 216 -6.84 12.79 17.61
C SER A 216 -8.19 13.31 17.11
N LEU A 217 -8.71 14.36 17.74
CA LEU A 217 -9.92 15.02 17.27
C LEU A 217 -9.62 15.88 16.02
N PRO A 218 -10.53 15.93 15.04
CA PRO A 218 -10.36 16.75 13.85
C PRO A 218 -10.34 18.24 14.22
N GLN A 219 -9.46 19.01 13.58
CA GLN A 219 -9.35 20.45 13.77
C GLN A 219 -10.40 21.20 12.94
N SER A 220 -10.51 22.52 13.14
CA SER A 220 -11.51 23.36 12.47
C SER A 220 -11.41 23.29 10.94
N THR A 221 -12.55 23.36 10.26
CA THR A 221 -12.64 23.40 8.80
C THR A 221 -12.44 24.82 8.24
N SER A 222 -11.79 25.71 8.99
CA SER A 222 -11.47 27.04 8.49
C SER A 222 -10.43 26.92 7.36
N THR A 223 -10.50 27.77 6.35
CA THR A 223 -9.52 27.77 5.25
C THR A 223 -8.11 28.10 5.72
N GLU A 224 -7.95 28.70 6.90
CA GLU A 224 -6.65 29.01 7.51
C GLU A 224 -6.01 27.78 8.18
N ASP A 225 -6.81 26.79 8.59
CA ASP A 225 -6.37 25.58 9.30
C ASP A 225 -6.19 24.36 8.38
N SER A 226 -6.56 24.45 7.10
CA SER A 226 -6.43 23.37 6.12
C SER A 226 -5.05 23.33 5.47
N PHE A 227 -4.51 22.12 5.22
CA PHE A 227 -3.25 21.93 4.50
C PHE A 227 -3.30 22.55 3.10
N ASP A 228 -2.34 23.42 2.78
CA ASP A 228 -2.20 24.01 1.44
C ASP A 228 -1.46 23.05 0.48
N TRP A 229 -2.22 22.41 -0.40
CA TRP A 229 -1.72 21.56 -1.46
C TRP A 229 -1.02 22.34 -2.59
N GLU A 230 -1.14 23.67 -2.65
CA GLU A 230 -0.51 24.52 -3.68
C GLU A 230 -0.86 24.06 -5.11
N GLY A 231 -2.10 23.59 -5.30
CA GLY A 231 -2.62 23.09 -6.57
C GLY A 231 -2.22 21.65 -6.93
N ASP A 232 -1.56 20.94 -6.02
CA ASP A 232 -1.19 19.53 -6.18
C ASP A 232 -2.41 18.63 -6.51
N ARG A 233 -2.16 17.62 -7.33
CA ARG A 233 -3.11 16.56 -7.71
C ARG A 233 -2.35 15.27 -7.97
N PRO A 234 -2.95 14.09 -7.72
CA PRO A 234 -2.40 12.81 -8.16
C PRO A 234 -1.99 12.84 -9.64
N LEU A 235 -0.82 12.29 -9.96
CA LEU A 235 -0.16 12.50 -11.24
C LEU A 235 -0.81 11.71 -12.39
N ASN A 236 -1.41 10.56 -12.07
CA ASN A 236 -2.06 9.67 -13.03
C ASN A 236 -1.16 9.33 -14.23
N LEU A 237 0.11 9.01 -13.97
CA LEU A 237 1.05 8.55 -14.97
C LEU A 237 0.57 7.23 -15.56
N PRO A 238 0.77 6.98 -16.87
CA PRO A 238 0.46 5.68 -17.47
C PRO A 238 1.23 4.54 -16.79
N MET A 239 0.56 3.42 -16.51
CA MET A 239 1.12 2.29 -15.77
C MET A 239 2.40 1.74 -16.42
N GLN A 240 2.38 1.54 -17.74
CA GLN A 240 3.51 1.06 -18.53
C GLN A 240 4.74 1.98 -18.51
N ASP A 241 4.59 3.23 -18.08
CA ASP A 241 5.65 4.23 -18.03
C ASP A 241 6.37 4.26 -16.67
N LEU A 242 5.85 3.54 -15.68
CA LEU A 242 6.38 3.55 -14.33
C LEU A 242 7.66 2.72 -14.18
N ILE A 243 8.49 3.20 -13.26
CA ILE A 243 9.65 2.52 -12.70
C ILE A 243 9.52 2.71 -11.20
N VAL A 244 9.08 1.66 -10.53
CA VAL A 244 8.71 1.66 -9.12
C VAL A 244 9.95 1.46 -8.26
N TYR A 245 10.04 2.18 -7.15
CA TYR A 245 11.13 2.08 -6.19
C TYR A 245 10.57 1.79 -4.80
N GLU A 246 10.68 0.54 -4.37
CA GLU A 246 10.18 0.05 -3.08
C GLU A 246 11.08 0.59 -1.96
N THR A 247 10.51 1.35 -1.04
CA THR A 247 11.23 2.16 -0.06
C THR A 247 10.64 2.04 1.34
N HIS A 248 11.53 1.96 2.33
CA HIS A 248 11.16 2.07 3.73
C HIS A 248 11.42 3.49 4.25
N VAL A 249 10.42 4.18 4.80
CA VAL A 249 10.54 5.60 5.25
C VAL A 249 11.71 5.78 6.22
N ARG A 250 11.75 4.98 7.30
CA ARG A 250 12.85 5.01 8.27
C ARG A 250 14.20 4.62 7.64
N GLY A 251 14.27 3.42 7.05
CA GLY A 251 15.50 2.89 6.46
C GLY A 251 16.14 3.80 5.43
N PHE A 252 15.37 4.57 4.65
CA PHE A 252 15.92 5.43 3.61
C PHE A 252 16.84 6.54 4.14
N THR A 253 16.62 7.03 5.37
CA THR A 253 17.41 8.16 5.90
C THR A 253 17.90 8.02 7.34
N GLN A 254 17.61 6.90 8.01
CA GLN A 254 18.03 6.68 9.39
C GLN A 254 19.55 6.59 9.55
N ASP A 255 20.28 6.09 8.54
CA ASP A 255 21.74 6.03 8.61
C ASP A 255 22.35 7.44 8.71
N PRO A 256 23.34 7.68 9.61
CA PRO A 256 23.97 8.99 9.76
C PRO A 256 24.59 9.56 8.47
N THR A 257 25.00 8.70 7.53
CA THR A 257 25.56 9.12 6.23
C THR A 257 24.52 9.82 5.34
N SER A 258 23.23 9.72 5.67
CA SER A 258 22.18 10.49 5.00
C SER A 258 22.40 12.00 5.16
N GLY A 259 22.89 12.46 6.32
CA GLY A 259 23.14 13.88 6.58
C GLY A 259 21.88 14.76 6.54
N VAL A 260 20.69 14.19 6.72
CA VAL A 260 19.41 14.93 6.73
C VAL A 260 19.14 15.54 8.11
N SER A 261 18.24 16.52 8.17
CA SER A 261 17.87 17.18 9.43
C SER A 261 16.97 16.36 10.34
N ALA A 262 16.24 15.38 9.78
CA ALA A 262 15.31 14.51 10.49
C ALA A 262 15.46 13.04 10.06
N PRO A 263 16.50 12.32 10.54
CA PRO A 263 16.76 10.95 10.11
C PRO A 263 15.58 10.01 10.37
N GLY A 264 15.24 9.22 9.37
CA GLY A 264 14.22 8.18 9.47
C GLY A 264 12.78 8.69 9.55
N THR A 265 12.51 9.92 9.09
CA THR A 265 11.17 10.52 9.05
C THR A 265 10.70 10.85 7.64
N TYR A 266 9.43 11.20 7.49
CA TYR A 266 8.87 11.73 6.23
C TYR A 266 9.65 12.96 5.76
N LYS A 267 9.94 13.90 6.66
CA LYS A 267 10.80 15.06 6.34
C LYS A 267 12.22 14.67 5.91
N GLY A 268 12.84 13.69 6.58
CA GLY A 268 14.16 13.18 6.16
C GLY A 268 14.13 12.64 4.73
N LEU A 269 13.08 11.87 4.39
CA LEU A 269 12.87 11.33 3.05
C LEU A 269 12.76 12.46 2.01
N ILE A 270 12.00 13.53 2.30
CA ILE A 270 11.86 14.71 1.43
C ILE A 270 13.23 15.29 1.04
N GLU A 271 14.15 15.43 1.99
CA GLU A 271 15.51 15.97 1.75
C GLU A 271 16.34 15.12 0.78
N LYS A 272 15.92 13.88 0.50
CA LYS A 272 16.59 12.94 -0.39
C LYS A 272 15.84 12.62 -1.68
N LEU A 273 14.64 13.16 -1.91
CA LEU A 273 13.86 12.88 -3.13
C LEU A 273 14.59 13.26 -4.43
N ASP A 274 15.47 14.27 -4.40
CA ASP A 274 16.27 14.66 -5.57
C ASP A 274 17.21 13.53 -6.04
N TYR A 275 17.60 12.61 -5.14
CA TYR A 275 18.36 11.42 -5.53
C TYR A 275 17.52 10.51 -6.42
N LEU A 276 16.30 10.17 -5.99
CA LEU A 276 15.39 9.29 -6.75
C LEU A 276 15.03 9.90 -8.10
N GLN A 277 14.77 11.21 -8.14
CA GLN A 277 14.54 11.93 -9.39
C GLN A 277 15.73 11.84 -10.35
N ARG A 278 16.97 12.02 -9.85
CA ARG A 278 18.20 11.90 -10.65
C ARG A 278 18.49 10.45 -11.08
N LEU A 279 18.13 9.47 -10.27
CA LEU A 279 18.20 8.05 -10.62
C LEU A 279 17.25 7.74 -11.79
N GLY A 280 16.12 8.45 -11.82
CA GLY A 280 15.12 8.41 -12.90
C GLY A 280 13.82 7.72 -12.51
N ILE A 281 13.61 7.48 -11.22
CA ILE A 281 12.39 6.93 -10.63
C ILE A 281 11.22 7.91 -10.82
N ASN A 282 10.03 7.38 -11.09
CA ASN A 282 8.79 8.15 -11.22
C ASN A 282 7.63 7.54 -10.40
N CYS A 283 7.89 6.55 -9.55
CA CYS A 283 6.95 6.03 -8.58
C CYS A 283 7.73 5.50 -7.35
N ILE A 284 7.38 5.96 -6.16
CA ILE A 284 7.86 5.40 -4.90
C ILE A 284 6.78 4.52 -4.30
N GLU A 285 7.10 3.27 -3.99
CA GLU A 285 6.22 2.38 -3.23
C GLU A 285 6.71 2.37 -1.78
N LEU A 286 5.93 2.93 -0.88
CA LEU A 286 6.26 2.98 0.54
C LEU A 286 5.78 1.68 1.20
N GLN A 287 6.69 0.97 1.88
CA GLN A 287 6.34 -0.05 2.88
C GLN A 287 5.36 0.52 3.91
N PRO A 288 4.63 -0.31 4.70
CA PRO A 288 3.50 0.13 5.51
C PRO A 288 3.74 1.45 6.28
N ILE A 289 2.94 2.47 5.93
CA ILE A 289 2.94 3.78 6.58
C ILE A 289 1.68 4.05 7.40
N GLN A 290 0.74 3.12 7.43
CA GLN A 290 -0.36 3.10 8.40
C GLN A 290 0.20 2.84 9.80
N GLU A 291 -0.38 3.41 10.85
CA GLU A 291 0.12 3.28 12.23
C GLU A 291 0.25 1.80 12.62
N PHE A 292 1.46 1.38 13.02
CA PHE A 292 1.80 0.05 13.50
C PHE A 292 2.73 0.16 14.73
N ASN A 293 2.87 -0.90 15.54
CA ASN A 293 3.73 -0.85 16.73
C ASN A 293 5.09 -1.54 16.49
N GLU A 294 6.17 -0.77 16.37
CA GLU A 294 7.52 -1.31 16.19
C GLU A 294 8.04 -2.09 17.41
N LEU A 295 7.38 -1.98 18.56
CA LEU A 295 7.76 -2.67 19.80
C LEU A 295 6.93 -3.93 20.09
N GLU A 296 6.06 -4.37 19.18
CA GLU A 296 5.07 -5.42 19.48
C GLU A 296 5.67 -6.75 19.98
N TYR A 297 6.88 -7.09 19.52
CA TYR A 297 7.66 -8.25 19.98
C TYR A 297 9.04 -7.85 20.53
N TYR A 298 9.16 -6.62 21.04
CA TYR A 298 10.39 -6.12 21.64
C TYR A 298 10.70 -6.87 22.94
N GLU A 299 11.91 -7.44 23.01
CA GLU A 299 12.43 -8.02 24.24
C GLU A 299 13.22 -6.96 25.02
N VAL A 300 12.75 -6.64 26.23
CA VAL A 300 13.42 -5.68 27.13
C VAL A 300 14.80 -6.17 27.56
N GLN A 301 14.96 -7.48 27.74
CA GLN A 301 16.23 -8.13 28.05
C GLN A 301 16.49 -9.26 27.05
N PRO A 302 17.02 -8.96 25.86
CA PRO A 302 17.35 -9.99 24.89
C PRO A 302 18.45 -10.90 25.47
N LYS A 303 18.53 -12.14 24.98
CA LYS A 303 19.61 -13.05 25.37
C LYS A 303 20.96 -12.38 25.09
N LYS A 304 21.93 -12.53 26.00
CA LYS A 304 23.24 -11.88 25.91
C LYS A 304 23.85 -12.04 24.51
N GLY A 305 24.07 -10.93 23.82
CA GLY A 305 24.64 -10.88 22.47
C GLY A 305 23.63 -10.87 21.32
N GLN A 306 22.32 -10.94 21.59
CA GLN A 306 21.28 -10.75 20.57
C GLN A 306 20.91 -9.26 20.44
N PRO A 307 20.73 -8.74 19.22
CA PRO A 307 20.20 -7.40 19.02
C PRO A 307 18.75 -7.32 19.50
N HIS A 308 18.31 -6.11 19.85
CA HIS A 308 16.88 -5.87 20.03
C HIS A 308 16.16 -6.07 18.69
N ARG A 309 14.99 -6.71 18.77
CA ARG A 309 14.11 -6.95 17.63
C ARG A 309 12.95 -5.96 17.66
N TYR A 310 12.61 -5.43 16.50
CA TYR A 310 11.54 -4.46 16.30
C TYR A 310 10.65 -4.92 15.16
N ASN A 311 9.35 -4.60 15.15
CA ASN A 311 8.65 -4.58 13.88
C ASN A 311 9.14 -3.42 13.05
N PHE A 312 10.15 -3.68 12.22
CA PHE A 312 10.77 -2.66 11.40
C PHE A 312 9.89 -2.38 10.18
N TRP A 313 9.56 -3.41 9.40
CA TRP A 313 8.80 -3.24 8.16
C TRP A 313 7.38 -2.69 8.36
N GLY A 314 6.70 -3.06 9.46
CA GLY A 314 5.40 -2.53 9.82
C GLY A 314 4.19 -3.30 9.29
N TYR A 315 4.36 -4.53 8.78
CA TYR A 315 3.26 -5.41 8.36
C TYR A 315 2.48 -5.99 9.56
N SER A 316 1.91 -5.10 10.39
CA SER A 316 1.09 -5.39 11.58
C SER A 316 0.33 -4.12 11.96
N THR A 317 -0.70 -3.78 11.19
CA THR A 317 -1.39 -2.48 11.29
C THR A 317 -2.24 -2.36 12.57
N VAL A 318 -2.11 -1.23 13.27
CA VAL A 318 -2.91 -0.81 14.44
C VAL A 318 -4.04 0.13 14.03
N ALA A 319 -3.77 1.13 13.19
CA ALA A 319 -4.80 2.09 12.73
C ALA A 319 -4.63 2.47 11.25
N TYR A 320 -5.64 2.14 10.45
CA TYR A 320 -5.57 2.18 9.00
C TYR A 320 -5.71 3.58 8.38
N PHE A 321 -6.35 4.50 9.09
CA PHE A 321 -6.54 5.89 8.64
C PHE A 321 -5.42 6.83 9.13
N ALA A 322 -4.53 6.35 10.00
CA ALA A 322 -3.51 7.19 10.61
C ALA A 322 -2.14 6.93 9.96
N PRO A 323 -1.41 7.97 9.52
CA PRO A 323 0.00 7.83 9.21
C PRO A 323 0.79 7.49 10.48
N MET A 324 1.81 6.64 10.33
CA MET A 324 2.70 6.21 11.40
C MET A 324 3.36 7.41 12.08
N ALA A 325 2.89 7.75 13.28
CA ALA A 325 3.30 8.96 13.99
C ALA A 325 4.81 8.98 14.26
N ARG A 326 5.40 7.81 14.52
CA ARG A 326 6.84 7.67 14.81
C ARG A 326 7.74 7.80 13.58
N TYR A 327 7.15 7.96 12.38
CA TYR A 327 7.84 8.40 11.16
C TYR A 327 7.74 9.91 10.93
N ALA A 328 7.13 10.70 11.81
CA ALA A 328 7.09 12.14 11.69
C ALA A 328 8.03 12.83 12.69
N GLN A 329 8.78 13.84 12.21
CA GLN A 329 9.53 14.73 13.10
C GLN A 329 8.58 15.51 14.02
N ALA A 330 7.39 15.88 13.53
CA ALA A 330 6.36 16.55 14.32
C ALA A 330 6.04 15.80 15.62
N ALA A 331 5.81 14.49 15.55
CA ALA A 331 5.53 13.67 16.73
C ALA A 331 6.71 13.69 17.71
N GLN A 332 7.95 13.56 17.22
CA GLN A 332 9.17 13.62 18.06
C GLN A 332 9.31 14.96 18.81
N GLN A 333 8.75 16.02 18.25
CA GLN A 333 8.68 17.36 18.85
C GLN A 333 7.44 17.57 19.74
N ASN A 334 6.74 16.48 20.10
CA ASN A 334 5.48 16.48 20.83
C ASN A 334 4.37 17.28 20.13
N ARG A 335 4.32 17.19 18.79
CA ARG A 335 3.22 17.72 17.96
C ARG A 335 2.56 16.55 17.24
N GLY A 336 1.52 15.97 17.87
CA GLY A 336 0.72 14.89 17.31
C GLY A 336 -0.37 15.37 16.34
N GLY A 337 -1.36 14.49 16.08
CA GLY A 337 -2.57 14.85 15.34
C GLY A 337 -2.30 15.42 13.95
N GLN A 338 -2.83 16.62 13.69
CA GLN A 338 -2.77 17.30 12.39
C GLN A 338 -1.32 17.52 11.91
N ALA A 339 -0.38 17.79 12.81
CA ALA A 339 1.01 18.06 12.41
C ALA A 339 1.71 16.83 11.80
N VAL A 340 1.35 15.62 12.23
CA VAL A 340 1.83 14.36 11.63
C VAL A 340 1.22 14.18 10.24
N ILE A 341 -0.08 14.42 10.11
CA ILE A 341 -0.81 14.37 8.84
C ILE A 341 -0.18 15.35 7.83
N ASP A 342 0.09 16.58 8.24
CA ASP A 342 0.66 17.60 7.36
C ASP A 342 2.10 17.30 6.92
N GLU A 343 2.90 16.66 7.79
CA GLU A 343 4.25 16.20 7.41
C GLU A 343 4.17 15.09 6.34
N PHE A 344 3.20 14.18 6.44
CA PHE A 344 2.94 13.18 5.41
C PHE A 344 2.43 13.80 4.10
N LYS A 345 1.45 14.71 4.15
CA LYS A 345 0.96 15.43 2.95
C LYS A 345 2.08 16.21 2.26
N SER A 346 3.00 16.78 3.04
CA SER A 346 4.20 17.44 2.51
C SER A 346 5.10 16.49 1.73
N LEU A 347 5.27 15.25 2.20
CA LEU A 347 6.01 14.22 1.45
C LEU A 347 5.36 13.96 0.09
N VAL A 348 4.05 13.73 0.06
CA VAL A 348 3.31 13.46 -1.18
C VAL A 348 3.44 14.64 -2.16
N LYS A 349 3.20 15.87 -1.69
CA LYS A 349 3.36 17.10 -2.49
C LYS A 349 4.76 17.22 -3.09
N GLU A 350 5.80 16.90 -2.33
CA GLU A 350 7.19 16.98 -2.79
C GLU A 350 7.57 15.86 -3.77
N CYS A 351 6.96 14.68 -3.67
CA CYS A 351 7.06 13.61 -4.67
C CYS A 351 6.42 14.06 -6.00
N HIS A 352 5.18 14.57 -5.94
CA HIS A 352 4.45 15.03 -7.12
C HIS A 352 5.15 16.18 -7.84
N ARG A 353 5.72 17.15 -7.09
CA ARG A 353 6.56 18.23 -7.63
C ARG A 353 7.73 17.72 -8.46
N ARG A 354 8.24 16.53 -8.15
CA ARG A 354 9.34 15.87 -8.86
C ARG A 354 8.88 14.92 -9.96
N GLY A 355 7.58 14.80 -10.18
CA GLY A 355 6.98 13.88 -11.15
C GLY A 355 7.04 12.42 -10.71
N MET A 356 7.00 12.16 -9.39
CA MET A 356 6.96 10.83 -8.81
C MET A 356 5.60 10.56 -8.18
N GLU A 357 4.95 9.47 -8.58
CA GLU A 357 3.78 8.95 -7.89
C GLU A 357 4.15 8.36 -6.53
N VAL A 358 3.18 8.35 -5.60
CA VAL A 358 3.30 7.71 -4.29
C VAL A 358 2.32 6.55 -4.22
N TRP A 359 2.86 5.34 -4.13
CA TRP A 359 2.11 4.13 -3.79
C TRP A 359 2.31 3.77 -2.33
N MET A 360 1.28 3.17 -1.75
CA MET A 360 1.29 2.69 -0.37
C MET A 360 1.09 1.19 -0.33
N ASP A 361 1.98 0.48 0.35
CA ASP A 361 1.76 -0.90 0.75
C ASP A 361 0.72 -0.95 1.88
N VAL A 362 -0.35 -1.73 1.69
CA VAL A 362 -1.51 -1.81 2.58
C VAL A 362 -1.79 -3.24 3.03
N VAL A 363 -1.99 -3.40 4.33
CA VAL A 363 -2.09 -4.71 4.99
C VAL A 363 -3.49 -4.94 5.53
N PHE A 364 -4.48 -5.09 4.64
CA PHE A 364 -5.87 -5.34 5.02
C PHE A 364 -6.19 -6.80 5.31
N ASN A 365 -5.20 -7.69 5.19
CA ASN A 365 -5.42 -9.12 5.34
C ASN A 365 -5.40 -9.59 6.81
N HIS A 366 -4.75 -8.84 7.71
CA HIS A 366 -4.68 -9.10 9.14
C HIS A 366 -4.44 -7.80 9.95
N THR A 367 -4.34 -7.89 11.28
CA THR A 367 -4.10 -6.74 12.16
C THR A 367 -3.12 -7.06 13.28
N ALA A 368 -2.59 -6.02 13.94
CA ALA A 368 -1.73 -6.11 15.11
C ALA A 368 -2.37 -6.75 16.36
N GLU A 369 -3.70 -6.96 16.37
CA GLU A 369 -4.36 -7.62 17.49
C GLU A 369 -4.02 -9.11 17.59
N GLY A 370 -3.35 -9.70 16.59
CA GLY A 370 -2.93 -11.11 16.59
C GLY A 370 -4.10 -12.08 16.79
N ASN A 371 -3.82 -13.26 17.34
CA ASN A 371 -4.85 -14.22 17.74
C ASN A 371 -5.45 -13.88 19.13
N GLN A 372 -6.16 -14.81 19.76
CA GLN A 372 -6.75 -14.63 21.10
C GLN A 372 -5.76 -14.27 22.23
N GLN A 373 -4.46 -14.48 22.02
CA GLN A 373 -3.40 -14.12 22.98
C GLN A 373 -2.81 -12.73 22.71
N GLY A 374 -3.15 -12.10 21.58
CA GLY A 374 -2.70 -10.77 21.24
C GLY A 374 -3.45 -9.66 21.98
N PRO A 375 -3.05 -8.41 21.79
CA PRO A 375 -3.62 -7.27 22.51
C PRO A 375 -5.04 -6.94 22.03
N CYS A 376 -5.88 -6.42 22.91
CA CYS A 376 -7.19 -5.85 22.56
C CYS A 376 -7.04 -4.33 22.46
N LEU A 377 -7.03 -3.82 21.23
CA LEU A 377 -6.67 -2.44 20.88
C LEU A 377 -7.85 -1.68 20.24
N SER A 378 -8.63 -2.34 19.38
CA SER A 378 -9.68 -1.73 18.57
C SER A 378 -10.74 -2.76 18.18
N PHE A 379 -10.57 -3.42 17.02
CA PHE A 379 -11.59 -4.24 16.37
C PHE A 379 -12.15 -5.36 17.26
N ARG A 380 -11.29 -6.10 17.96
CA ARG A 380 -11.66 -7.20 18.85
C ARG A 380 -12.61 -6.73 19.96
N GLY A 381 -12.28 -5.61 20.59
CA GLY A 381 -13.08 -5.06 21.68
C GLY A 381 -14.35 -4.38 21.20
N LEU A 382 -14.39 -3.89 19.96
CA LEU A 382 -15.54 -3.21 19.36
C LEU A 382 -16.58 -4.20 18.81
N ASP A 383 -16.15 -5.15 17.98
CA ASP A 383 -17.00 -6.22 17.45
C ASP A 383 -16.18 -7.34 16.79
N ASN A 384 -15.63 -8.24 17.61
CA ASN A 384 -14.75 -9.31 17.14
C ASN A 384 -15.37 -10.22 16.05
N ARG A 385 -16.69 -10.50 16.12
CA ARG A 385 -17.40 -11.34 15.15
C ARG A 385 -17.57 -10.67 13.79
N MET A 386 -17.65 -9.34 13.78
CA MET A 386 -17.79 -8.55 12.56
C MET A 386 -16.44 -8.43 11.85
N TYR A 387 -15.40 -8.05 12.59
CA TYR A 387 -14.12 -7.65 12.01
C TYR A 387 -13.17 -8.80 11.67
N TYR A 388 -13.26 -9.94 12.37
CA TYR A 388 -12.36 -11.08 12.13
C TYR A 388 -13.07 -12.30 11.56
N MET A 389 -12.35 -13.05 10.74
CA MET A 389 -12.79 -14.33 10.21
C MET A 389 -12.67 -15.40 11.29
N LEU A 390 -13.80 -15.95 11.74
CA LEU A 390 -13.87 -16.84 12.89
C LEU A 390 -14.51 -18.19 12.54
N ALA A 391 -13.96 -19.25 13.13
CA ALA A 391 -14.57 -20.58 13.15
C ALA A 391 -15.72 -20.66 14.17
N PRO A 392 -16.55 -21.72 14.16
CA PRO A 392 -17.78 -21.78 14.96
C PRO A 392 -17.62 -21.63 16.47
N LYS A 393 -16.44 -21.93 17.05
CA LYS A 393 -16.21 -21.75 18.50
C LYS A 393 -15.47 -20.44 18.81
N GLY A 394 -15.25 -19.59 17.81
CA GLY A 394 -14.56 -18.31 17.97
C GLY A 394 -13.04 -18.39 17.78
N GLU A 395 -12.53 -19.48 17.20
CA GLU A 395 -11.14 -19.58 16.79
C GLU A 395 -10.88 -18.67 15.58
N TYR A 396 -9.72 -18.00 15.55
CA TYR A 396 -9.33 -17.17 14.42
C TYR A 396 -8.84 -18.03 13.26
N TYR A 397 -9.35 -17.78 12.05
CA TYR A 397 -8.66 -18.21 10.85
C TYR A 397 -7.33 -17.47 10.71
N ASN A 398 -6.33 -18.12 10.11
CA ASN A 398 -4.96 -17.60 10.04
C ASN A 398 -4.35 -17.73 8.63
N TYR A 399 -5.11 -17.35 7.60
CA TYR A 399 -4.64 -17.36 6.22
C TYR A 399 -3.44 -16.40 5.99
N SER A 400 -3.27 -15.41 6.87
CA SER A 400 -2.16 -14.46 6.85
C SER A 400 -0.86 -15.01 7.45
N GLY A 401 -0.94 -16.08 8.25
CA GLY A 401 0.18 -16.54 9.08
C GLY A 401 0.47 -15.66 10.32
N CYS A 402 -0.24 -14.54 10.52
CA CYS A 402 0.05 -13.54 11.56
C CYS A 402 -0.88 -13.59 12.80
N GLY A 403 -1.69 -14.64 12.91
CA GLY A 403 -2.55 -14.95 14.06
C GLY A 403 -4.04 -14.64 13.84
N ASN A 404 -4.39 -13.74 12.92
CA ASN A 404 -5.78 -13.47 12.54
C ASN A 404 -5.91 -13.24 11.04
N THR A 405 -7.15 -13.30 10.54
CA THR A 405 -7.53 -12.87 9.20
C THR A 405 -8.68 -11.88 9.32
N LEU A 406 -8.54 -10.70 8.70
CA LEU A 406 -9.60 -9.70 8.65
C LEU A 406 -10.77 -10.22 7.81
N ASN A 407 -12.00 -9.91 8.22
CA ASN A 407 -13.22 -10.43 7.61
C ASN A 407 -13.62 -9.62 6.35
N THR A 408 -12.70 -9.50 5.40
CA THR A 408 -12.67 -8.50 4.31
C THR A 408 -13.97 -8.37 3.50
N ASN A 409 -14.65 -9.47 3.18
CA ASN A 409 -15.90 -9.47 2.41
C ASN A 409 -17.18 -9.29 3.27
N HIS A 410 -17.06 -9.14 4.59
CA HIS A 410 -18.20 -8.75 5.42
C HIS A 410 -18.60 -7.29 5.07
N PRO A 411 -19.89 -6.96 4.89
CA PRO A 411 -20.31 -5.65 4.36
C PRO A 411 -19.73 -4.43 5.10
N SER A 412 -19.73 -4.45 6.44
CA SER A 412 -19.17 -3.35 7.25
C SER A 412 -17.64 -3.24 7.13
N VAL A 413 -16.94 -4.38 6.98
CA VAL A 413 -15.48 -4.41 6.82
C VAL A 413 -15.09 -3.98 5.41
N ALA A 414 -15.82 -4.43 4.39
CA ALA A 414 -15.63 -4.00 3.01
C ALA A 414 -15.84 -2.48 2.88
N ALA A 415 -16.89 -1.93 3.51
CA ALA A 415 -17.11 -0.50 3.57
C ALA A 415 -15.97 0.25 4.28
N PHE A 416 -15.45 -0.29 5.39
CA PHE A 416 -14.28 0.25 6.09
C PHE A 416 -13.05 0.31 5.19
N ILE A 417 -12.72 -0.76 4.47
CA ILE A 417 -11.57 -0.81 3.56
C ILE A 417 -11.75 0.21 2.43
N ARG A 418 -12.91 0.27 1.78
CA ARG A 418 -13.21 1.27 0.74
C ARG A 418 -13.07 2.69 1.28
N ASP A 419 -13.65 2.98 2.44
CA ASP A 419 -13.63 4.32 3.02
C ASP A 419 -12.19 4.72 3.41
N CYS A 420 -11.37 3.77 3.86
CA CYS A 420 -9.94 3.96 4.12
C CYS A 420 -9.18 4.33 2.84
N LEU A 421 -9.34 3.56 1.77
CA LEU A 421 -8.66 3.83 0.51
C LEU A 421 -9.10 5.18 -0.09
N ARG A 422 -10.39 5.52 0.01
CA ARG A 422 -10.89 6.84 -0.38
C ARG A 422 -10.22 7.95 0.41
N PHE A 423 -10.10 7.82 1.73
CA PHE A 423 -9.42 8.80 2.58
C PHE A 423 -7.98 9.05 2.12
N TRP A 424 -7.20 7.99 1.90
CA TRP A 424 -5.82 8.13 1.44
C TRP A 424 -5.71 8.77 0.05
N VAL A 425 -6.67 8.53 -0.84
CA VAL A 425 -6.71 9.18 -2.17
C VAL A 425 -7.17 10.64 -2.07
N THR A 426 -8.25 10.93 -1.36
CA THR A 426 -8.86 12.27 -1.35
C THR A 426 -8.16 13.23 -0.41
N GLU A 427 -7.79 12.77 0.79
CA GLU A 427 -7.19 13.63 1.81
C GLU A 427 -5.68 13.68 1.73
N MET A 428 -5.05 12.60 1.27
CA MET A 428 -3.59 12.44 1.25
C MET A 428 -2.98 12.35 -0.15
N HIS A 429 -3.80 12.42 -1.22
CA HIS A 429 -3.38 12.42 -2.63
C HIS A 429 -2.56 11.20 -3.07
N ILE A 430 -2.76 10.03 -2.47
CA ILE A 430 -2.09 8.79 -2.89
C ILE A 430 -2.49 8.39 -4.32
N ASP A 431 -1.50 7.95 -5.12
CA ASP A 431 -1.69 7.54 -6.52
C ASP A 431 -1.99 6.05 -6.70
N GLY A 432 -1.60 5.21 -5.73
CA GLY A 432 -1.75 3.76 -5.84
C GLY A 432 -1.61 2.99 -4.53
N PHE A 433 -2.06 1.74 -4.55
CA PHE A 433 -2.00 0.82 -3.43
C PHE A 433 -1.46 -0.55 -3.88
N ARG A 434 -0.47 -1.07 -3.15
CA ARG A 434 -0.02 -2.46 -3.22
C ARG A 434 -0.63 -3.21 -2.05
N PHE A 435 -1.43 -4.23 -2.33
CA PHE A 435 -2.17 -4.99 -1.34
C PHE A 435 -1.38 -6.22 -0.95
N ASP A 436 -0.95 -6.24 0.30
CA ASP A 436 -0.28 -7.37 0.93
C ASP A 436 -1.21 -8.58 1.05
N LEU A 437 -0.70 -9.76 0.69
CA LEU A 437 -1.43 -11.04 0.66
C LEU A 437 -2.87 -10.90 0.13
N ALA A 438 -3.00 -10.27 -1.04
CA ALA A 438 -4.26 -9.82 -1.62
C ALA A 438 -5.27 -10.97 -1.83
N SER A 439 -4.81 -12.22 -1.90
CA SER A 439 -5.71 -13.38 -2.01
C SER A 439 -6.72 -13.49 -0.87
N ILE A 440 -6.39 -12.99 0.33
CA ILE A 440 -7.33 -12.93 1.46
C ILE A 440 -8.54 -12.03 1.17
N LEU A 441 -8.40 -10.99 0.34
CA LEU A 441 -9.53 -10.15 -0.08
C LEU A 441 -10.50 -10.92 -0.99
N THR A 442 -10.11 -12.07 -1.53
CA THR A 442 -10.98 -12.93 -2.34
C THR A 442 -11.77 -13.94 -1.51
N ARG A 443 -11.41 -14.15 -0.24
CA ARG A 443 -12.00 -15.22 0.58
C ARG A 443 -13.37 -14.84 1.16
N ALA A 444 -14.30 -15.79 1.13
CA ALA A 444 -15.61 -15.67 1.75
C ALA A 444 -15.49 -15.42 3.26
N HIS A 445 -16.30 -14.49 3.76
CA HIS A 445 -16.26 -14.01 5.14
C HIS A 445 -17.02 -14.94 6.10
N SER A 446 -16.77 -14.86 7.41
CA SER A 446 -17.61 -15.51 8.42
C SER A 446 -18.77 -14.60 8.80
N LEU A 447 -20.01 -15.08 8.68
CA LEU A 447 -21.20 -14.34 9.09
C LEU A 447 -21.88 -14.95 10.31
N TRP A 448 -22.21 -14.09 11.27
CA TRP A 448 -22.90 -14.49 12.50
C TRP A 448 -24.31 -13.89 12.51
N GLN A 449 -25.30 -14.66 12.94
CA GLN A 449 -26.66 -14.14 13.12
C GLN A 449 -26.68 -13.09 14.22
N ALA A 450 -27.30 -11.94 13.94
CA ALA A 450 -27.51 -10.89 14.91
C ALA A 450 -28.48 -11.39 16.00
N HIS A 451 -28.12 -11.20 17.28
CA HIS A 451 -29.05 -11.41 18.38
C HIS A 451 -29.82 -10.12 18.67
N PRO A 452 -31.17 -10.14 18.71
CA PRO A 452 -31.91 -9.07 19.34
C PRO A 452 -31.49 -8.98 20.82
N PRO A 453 -31.35 -7.78 21.41
CA PRO A 453 -30.96 -7.61 22.81
C PRO A 453 -31.87 -8.31 23.83
N ASN A 454 -33.09 -8.69 23.42
CA ASN A 454 -34.18 -9.15 24.29
C ASN A 454 -34.58 -10.62 24.10
N GLU A 455 -33.92 -11.39 23.23
CA GLU A 455 -34.22 -12.82 23.09
C GLU A 455 -33.13 -13.67 23.76
N ALA A 456 -33.55 -14.64 24.58
CA ALA A 456 -32.63 -15.61 25.17
C ALA A 456 -31.85 -16.28 24.04
N ALA A 457 -30.52 -16.18 24.12
CA ALA A 457 -29.59 -16.65 23.11
C ALA A 457 -29.77 -18.15 22.87
N SER A 458 -30.69 -18.50 21.99
CA SER A 458 -31.00 -19.86 21.60
C SER A 458 -30.75 -19.92 20.10
N HIS A 459 -29.73 -20.69 19.72
CA HIS A 459 -29.33 -21.03 18.35
C HIS A 459 -28.47 -19.99 17.60
N ALA A 460 -27.52 -19.36 18.32
CA ALA A 460 -26.47 -18.54 17.73
C ALA A 460 -25.57 -19.36 16.81
N THR A 461 -25.46 -18.97 15.53
CA THR A 461 -24.65 -19.58 14.45
C THR A 461 -25.41 -20.65 13.67
N THR A 462 -25.77 -20.34 12.43
CA THR A 462 -26.14 -21.34 11.44
C THR A 462 -24.88 -22.11 11.07
N VAL A 463 -24.48 -23.07 11.89
CA VAL A 463 -23.42 -24.00 11.55
C VAL A 463 -23.99 -24.94 10.49
N TYR A 464 -23.63 -24.72 9.23
CA TYR A 464 -24.02 -25.60 8.15
C TYR A 464 -22.89 -26.61 7.92
N ASN A 465 -23.17 -27.91 8.06
CA ASN A 465 -22.18 -28.99 7.90
C ASN A 465 -20.85 -28.78 8.66
N GLY A 466 -20.90 -28.16 9.85
CA GLY A 466 -19.73 -27.99 10.73
C GLY A 466 -18.90 -26.71 10.50
N PHE A 467 -19.31 -25.82 9.59
CA PHE A 467 -18.63 -24.53 9.35
C PHE A 467 -19.59 -23.34 9.49
N VAL A 468 -19.02 -22.13 9.66
CA VAL A 468 -19.76 -20.87 9.58
C VAL A 468 -19.81 -20.46 8.10
N PRO A 469 -20.99 -20.25 7.48
CA PRO A 469 -21.08 -19.73 6.13
C PRO A 469 -21.03 -18.19 6.12
N ASP A 470 -20.88 -17.61 4.92
CA ASP A 470 -20.91 -16.17 4.64
C ASP A 470 -22.33 -15.56 4.56
N GLY A 471 -23.36 -16.34 4.90
CA GLY A 471 -24.77 -15.98 4.76
C GLY A 471 -25.41 -16.35 3.42
N SER A 472 -24.62 -16.65 2.38
CA SER A 472 -25.09 -17.15 1.08
C SER A 472 -24.99 -18.67 0.95
N GLY A 473 -24.40 -19.33 1.95
CA GLY A 473 -24.16 -20.78 1.98
C GLY A 473 -22.74 -21.17 1.55
N VAL A 474 -21.89 -20.19 1.20
CA VAL A 474 -20.48 -20.44 0.88
C VAL A 474 -19.70 -20.63 2.18
N PRO A 475 -18.87 -21.68 2.31
CA PRO A 475 -18.03 -21.88 3.48
C PRO A 475 -17.04 -20.72 3.67
N THR A 476 -16.89 -20.23 4.90
CA THR A 476 -15.86 -19.25 5.26
C THR A 476 -14.48 -19.67 4.74
N GLY A 477 -13.73 -18.72 4.18
CA GLY A 477 -12.38 -18.95 3.65
C GLY A 477 -12.33 -19.39 2.18
N THR A 478 -13.47 -19.73 1.56
CA THR A 478 -13.54 -20.10 0.13
C THR A 478 -13.14 -18.93 -0.76
N PRO A 479 -12.15 -19.07 -1.67
CA PRO A 479 -11.83 -18.02 -2.65
C PRO A 479 -12.98 -17.83 -3.64
N LEU A 480 -13.56 -16.64 -3.64
CA LEU A 480 -14.68 -16.25 -4.49
C LEU A 480 -14.18 -15.83 -5.86
N ALA A 481 -14.83 -16.31 -6.92
CA ALA A 481 -14.57 -15.88 -8.29
C ALA A 481 -14.84 -14.37 -8.47
N ASP A 482 -15.85 -13.85 -7.77
CA ASP A 482 -16.32 -12.48 -7.86
C ASP A 482 -16.47 -11.89 -6.44
N PRO A 483 -15.35 -11.57 -5.76
CA PRO A 483 -15.39 -11.11 -4.39
C PRO A 483 -15.90 -9.66 -4.31
N PRO A 484 -16.98 -9.39 -3.55
CA PRO A 484 -17.66 -8.09 -3.57
C PRO A 484 -16.79 -6.94 -3.08
N LEU A 485 -15.79 -7.18 -2.22
CA LEU A 485 -14.81 -6.15 -1.88
C LEU A 485 -14.01 -5.73 -3.12
N VAL A 486 -13.46 -6.67 -3.88
CA VAL A 486 -12.58 -6.35 -5.01
C VAL A 486 -13.38 -5.70 -6.13
N GLU A 487 -14.61 -6.13 -6.39
CA GLU A 487 -15.56 -5.44 -7.28
C GLU A 487 -15.74 -3.98 -6.83
N MET A 488 -16.11 -3.79 -5.55
CA MET A 488 -16.35 -2.46 -4.97
C MET A 488 -15.14 -1.53 -5.12
N LEU A 489 -13.92 -2.03 -4.90
CA LEU A 489 -12.70 -1.24 -5.05
C LEU A 489 -12.38 -0.92 -6.51
N SER A 490 -12.64 -1.86 -7.41
CA SER A 490 -12.35 -1.73 -8.84
C SER A 490 -13.25 -0.71 -9.52
N GLU A 491 -14.52 -0.66 -9.12
CA GLU A 491 -15.56 0.15 -9.74
C GLU A 491 -15.83 1.47 -9.00
N ASP A 492 -15.17 1.70 -7.86
CA ASP A 492 -15.35 2.93 -7.10
C ASP A 492 -14.93 4.17 -7.91
N PRO A 493 -15.83 5.15 -8.13
CA PRO A 493 -15.49 6.31 -8.94
C PRO A 493 -14.39 7.17 -8.33
N VAL A 494 -14.20 7.18 -7.00
CA VAL A 494 -13.10 7.90 -6.36
C VAL A 494 -11.76 7.22 -6.67
N LEU A 495 -11.75 5.89 -6.68
CA LEU A 495 -10.54 5.09 -6.93
C LEU A 495 -10.25 4.88 -8.40
N ARG A 496 -11.14 5.23 -9.35
CA ARG A 496 -11.01 4.86 -10.78
C ARG A 496 -9.67 5.16 -11.48
N ASN A 497 -8.92 6.16 -10.99
CA ASN A 497 -7.61 6.54 -11.53
C ASN A 497 -6.42 6.10 -10.64
N THR A 498 -6.72 5.48 -9.50
CA THR A 498 -5.73 5.00 -8.52
C THR A 498 -5.19 3.65 -8.95
N LYS A 499 -3.90 3.40 -8.86
CA LYS A 499 -3.31 2.11 -9.27
C LYS A 499 -3.57 1.07 -8.19
N LEU A 500 -4.03 -0.13 -8.59
CA LEU A 500 -4.31 -1.24 -7.67
C LEU A 500 -3.39 -2.42 -8.03
N ILE A 501 -2.54 -2.82 -7.10
CA ILE A 501 -1.52 -3.84 -7.29
C ILE A 501 -1.76 -4.95 -6.27
N ALA A 502 -1.87 -6.20 -6.69
CA ALA A 502 -2.05 -7.35 -5.80
C ALA A 502 -0.75 -8.13 -5.61
N GLU A 503 -0.41 -8.44 -4.37
CA GLU A 503 0.38 -9.63 -4.04
C GLU A 503 -0.59 -10.83 -4.05
N ALA A 504 -0.75 -11.47 -5.21
CA ALA A 504 -1.84 -12.42 -5.46
C ALA A 504 -1.58 -13.82 -4.88
N TRP A 505 -1.22 -13.91 -3.60
CA TRP A 505 -1.11 -15.15 -2.84
C TRP A 505 -1.42 -14.93 -1.35
N ASP A 506 -1.49 -16.01 -0.56
CA ASP A 506 -1.50 -15.97 0.90
C ASP A 506 -0.69 -17.11 1.53
N CYS A 507 -0.61 -17.16 2.87
CA CYS A 507 0.24 -18.11 3.59
C CYS A 507 -0.35 -19.53 3.70
N ASP A 508 -1.53 -19.80 3.14
CA ASP A 508 -2.16 -21.13 3.12
C ASP A 508 -1.95 -21.85 1.77
N GLY A 509 -1.09 -21.30 0.91
CA GLY A 509 -0.72 -21.89 -0.38
C GLY A 509 -1.65 -21.53 -1.53
N LEU A 510 -2.63 -20.63 -1.31
CA LEU A 510 -3.40 -20.05 -2.41
C LEU A 510 -2.50 -19.12 -3.23
N ASN A 511 -2.47 -19.35 -4.53
CA ASN A 511 -1.78 -18.52 -5.50
C ASN A 511 -2.75 -18.19 -6.65
N GLN A 512 -2.90 -16.91 -6.94
CA GLN A 512 -3.82 -16.37 -7.93
C GLN A 512 -3.10 -15.53 -8.99
N VAL A 513 -1.76 -15.58 -9.07
CA VAL A 513 -0.98 -14.85 -10.08
C VAL A 513 -1.45 -15.23 -11.49
N GLY A 514 -1.73 -14.23 -12.32
CA GLY A 514 -2.31 -14.35 -13.65
C GLY A 514 -3.84 -14.41 -13.68
N ALA A 515 -4.49 -14.62 -12.53
CA ALA A 515 -5.94 -14.79 -12.42
C ALA A 515 -6.54 -14.10 -11.19
N PHE A 516 -5.92 -13.06 -10.63
CA PHE A 516 -6.55 -12.26 -9.59
C PHE A 516 -7.80 -11.58 -10.17
N PRO A 517 -8.94 -11.52 -9.45
CA PRO A 517 -10.14 -10.82 -9.91
C PRO A 517 -9.86 -9.36 -10.25
N HIS A 518 -9.77 -9.06 -11.55
CA HIS A 518 -9.19 -7.81 -12.03
C HIS A 518 -10.18 -6.86 -12.70
N TYR A 519 -11.46 -7.24 -12.85
CA TYR A 519 -12.53 -6.36 -13.34
C TYR A 519 -12.15 -5.51 -14.57
N GLY A 520 -11.72 -6.19 -15.66
CA GLY A 520 -11.36 -5.52 -16.92
C GLY A 520 -9.99 -4.82 -16.93
N GLY A 521 -8.93 -5.46 -16.42
CA GLY A 521 -7.58 -4.89 -16.37
C GLY A 521 -7.36 -3.82 -15.30
N ARG A 522 -8.22 -3.75 -14.28
CA ARG A 522 -8.13 -2.74 -13.24
C ARG A 522 -6.98 -2.98 -12.25
N TRP A 523 -6.50 -4.22 -12.16
CA TRP A 523 -5.47 -4.67 -11.22
C TRP A 523 -4.21 -5.18 -11.94
N ALA A 524 -3.06 -4.69 -11.48
CA ALA A 524 -1.76 -5.28 -11.74
C ALA A 524 -1.36 -6.24 -10.60
N GLU A 525 -0.32 -7.03 -10.81
CA GLU A 525 0.12 -8.05 -9.85
C GLU A 525 1.64 -8.08 -9.73
N TRP A 526 2.14 -8.32 -8.51
CA TRP A 526 3.52 -8.74 -8.29
C TRP A 526 3.79 -10.07 -9.00
N ASN A 527 4.71 -10.06 -9.97
CA ASN A 527 5.00 -11.22 -10.79
C ASN A 527 6.14 -12.07 -10.20
N GLY A 528 5.80 -12.97 -9.26
CA GLY A 528 6.75 -13.94 -8.70
C GLY A 528 7.35 -14.89 -9.74
N HIS A 529 6.64 -15.19 -10.83
CA HIS A 529 7.17 -16.02 -11.92
C HIS A 529 8.27 -15.33 -12.72
N PHE A 530 8.20 -14.00 -12.90
CA PHE A 530 9.27 -13.21 -13.50
C PHE A 530 10.53 -13.31 -12.65
N ARG A 531 10.40 -13.06 -11.33
CA ARG A 531 11.50 -13.19 -10.36
C ARG A 531 12.19 -14.55 -10.51
N ASP A 532 11.43 -15.62 -10.47
CA ASP A 532 11.99 -16.98 -10.43
C ASP A 532 12.60 -17.40 -11.77
N SER A 533 11.94 -17.08 -12.89
CA SER A 533 12.44 -17.39 -14.23
C SER A 533 13.74 -16.65 -14.54
N VAL A 534 13.82 -15.36 -14.18
CA VAL A 534 15.04 -14.57 -14.36
C VAL A 534 16.16 -15.06 -13.46
N ARG A 535 15.89 -15.34 -12.18
CA ARG A 535 16.90 -15.88 -11.25
C ARG A 535 17.47 -17.21 -11.75
N GLN A 536 16.61 -18.15 -12.18
CA GLN A 536 17.02 -19.44 -12.70
C GLN A 536 17.84 -19.34 -13.98
N PHE A 537 17.37 -18.57 -14.96
CA PHE A 537 18.08 -18.45 -16.23
C PHE A 537 19.43 -17.74 -16.04
N ILE A 538 19.47 -16.59 -15.38
CA ILE A 538 20.69 -15.78 -15.27
C ILE A 538 21.80 -16.49 -14.47
N LYS A 539 21.46 -17.34 -13.49
CA LYS A 539 22.48 -18.15 -12.78
C LYS A 539 23.00 -19.35 -13.57
N GLY A 540 22.51 -19.59 -14.79
CA GLY A 540 23.00 -20.63 -15.69
C GLY A 540 22.47 -22.02 -15.35
N THR A 541 21.18 -22.12 -15.04
CA THR A 541 20.54 -23.41 -14.67
C THR A 541 20.13 -24.18 -15.92
N GLU A 542 20.47 -25.48 -15.97
CA GLU A 542 19.92 -26.40 -16.96
C GLU A 542 18.43 -26.66 -16.68
N GLY A 543 17.62 -26.74 -17.73
CA GLY A 543 16.16 -26.88 -17.71
C GLY A 543 15.48 -25.96 -18.73
N GLN A 544 14.15 -25.96 -18.78
CA GLN A 544 13.37 -25.14 -19.72
C GLN A 544 13.31 -23.64 -19.35
N PHE A 545 14.42 -23.06 -18.87
CA PHE A 545 14.48 -21.69 -18.37
C PHE A 545 14.71 -20.64 -19.46
N ALA A 546 15.29 -20.99 -20.61
CA ALA A 546 15.45 -20.06 -21.72
C ALA A 546 14.08 -19.59 -22.27
N GLY A 547 13.15 -20.52 -22.47
CA GLY A 547 11.78 -20.20 -22.89
C GLY A 547 11.03 -19.37 -21.84
N ALA A 548 11.09 -19.77 -20.57
CA ALA A 548 10.48 -19.01 -19.46
C ALA A 548 11.08 -17.59 -19.31
N PHE A 549 12.39 -17.44 -19.51
CA PHE A 549 13.04 -16.14 -19.52
C PHE A 549 12.63 -15.29 -20.73
N ALA A 550 12.50 -15.88 -21.91
CA ALA A 550 12.01 -15.18 -23.10
C ALA A 550 10.58 -14.68 -22.94
N THR A 551 9.69 -15.47 -22.33
CA THR A 551 8.32 -15.02 -22.03
C THR A 551 8.31 -13.93 -20.95
N ALA A 552 9.18 -14.02 -19.94
CA ALA A 552 9.36 -12.96 -18.93
C ALA A 552 9.80 -11.63 -19.56
N LEU A 553 10.76 -11.65 -20.49
CA LEU A 553 11.22 -10.45 -21.21
C LEU A 553 10.12 -9.77 -22.05
N THR A 554 9.07 -10.51 -22.42
CA THR A 554 7.97 -10.02 -23.26
C THR A 554 6.69 -9.70 -22.47
N GLY A 555 6.82 -9.55 -21.15
CA GLY A 555 5.72 -9.15 -20.27
C GLY A 555 4.82 -10.30 -19.84
N SER A 556 5.33 -11.53 -19.84
CA SER A 556 4.65 -12.75 -19.36
C SER A 556 3.26 -13.00 -19.99
N PRO A 557 3.13 -13.03 -21.33
CA PRO A 557 1.84 -13.27 -22.00
C PRO A 557 1.14 -14.58 -21.62
N HIS A 558 1.93 -15.61 -21.29
CA HIS A 558 1.43 -16.91 -20.81
C HIS A 558 0.71 -16.83 -19.46
N ILE A 559 0.95 -15.77 -18.66
CA ILE A 559 0.32 -15.56 -17.36
C ILE A 559 -0.94 -14.69 -17.51
N TYR A 560 -0.81 -13.55 -18.18
CA TYR A 560 -1.84 -12.50 -18.20
C TYR A 560 -2.73 -12.48 -19.45
N ASN A 561 -2.42 -13.29 -20.45
CA ASN A 561 -3.17 -13.33 -21.72
C ASN A 561 -3.15 -14.72 -22.36
N SER A 562 -3.24 -15.77 -21.55
CA SER A 562 -3.33 -17.16 -21.99
C SER A 562 -4.12 -17.99 -20.96
N PRO A 563 -4.76 -19.09 -21.39
CA PRO A 563 -5.40 -20.03 -20.47
C PRO A 563 -4.41 -20.57 -19.43
N ALA A 564 -4.94 -21.01 -18.28
CA ALA A 564 -4.16 -21.66 -17.25
C ALA A 564 -3.65 -23.05 -17.68
N ASP A 565 -2.48 -23.42 -17.17
CA ASP A 565 -1.94 -24.76 -17.33
C ASP A 565 -2.74 -25.80 -16.51
N GLU A 566 -2.72 -27.06 -16.95
CA GLU A 566 -3.29 -28.18 -16.19
C GLU A 566 -2.61 -28.29 -14.81
N GLY A 567 -3.40 -28.22 -13.74
CA GLY A 567 -2.92 -28.29 -12.35
C GLY A 567 -3.05 -26.99 -11.55
N ASP A 568 -3.28 -25.85 -12.21
CA ASP A 568 -3.68 -24.61 -11.55
C ASP A 568 -5.18 -24.67 -11.18
N TRP A 569 -5.49 -25.16 -9.97
CA TRP A 569 -6.87 -25.30 -9.48
C TRP A 569 -7.68 -24.00 -9.55
N TRP A 570 -7.04 -22.87 -9.25
CA TRP A 570 -7.70 -21.56 -9.27
C TRP A 570 -7.92 -21.08 -10.70
N GLY A 571 -6.85 -20.98 -11.49
CA GLY A 571 -6.89 -20.44 -12.85
C GLY A 571 -7.60 -21.31 -13.87
N THR A 572 -7.77 -22.61 -13.61
CA THR A 572 -8.65 -23.50 -14.40
C THR A 572 -10.08 -23.58 -13.86
N GLY A 573 -10.29 -23.19 -12.59
CA GLY A 573 -11.57 -23.18 -11.91
C GLY A 573 -12.20 -21.79 -11.83
N SER A 574 -12.52 -21.35 -10.61
CA SER A 574 -13.20 -20.08 -10.31
C SER A 574 -12.47 -18.84 -10.84
N GLY A 575 -11.15 -18.89 -11.00
CA GLY A 575 -10.32 -17.81 -11.52
C GLY A 575 -10.24 -17.76 -13.05
N ALA A 576 -10.78 -18.75 -13.78
CA ALA A 576 -10.58 -18.87 -15.23
C ALA A 576 -11.04 -17.64 -16.02
N GLN A 577 -12.09 -16.95 -15.56
CA GLN A 577 -12.58 -15.71 -16.20
C GLN A 577 -11.56 -14.55 -16.15
N TRP A 578 -10.57 -14.60 -15.26
CA TRP A 578 -9.58 -13.55 -15.02
C TRP A 578 -8.22 -13.80 -15.69
N ARG A 579 -8.12 -14.85 -16.51
CA ARG A 579 -6.87 -15.25 -17.19
C ARG A 579 -6.50 -14.43 -18.43
N SER A 580 -7.35 -13.51 -18.86
CA SER A 580 -7.16 -12.77 -20.11
C SER A 580 -7.65 -11.33 -20.03
N GLY A 581 -7.43 -10.54 -21.09
CA GLY A 581 -7.87 -9.14 -21.14
C GLY A 581 -6.92 -8.17 -20.44
N ARG A 582 -5.68 -8.62 -20.14
CA ARG A 582 -4.61 -7.79 -19.58
C ARG A 582 -3.41 -7.75 -20.52
N GLY A 583 -2.67 -6.65 -20.47
CA GLY A 583 -1.41 -6.46 -21.20
C GLY A 583 -0.18 -6.46 -20.28
N PRO A 584 1.03 -6.28 -20.83
CA PRO A 584 2.29 -6.31 -20.06
C PRO A 584 2.30 -5.39 -18.84
N GLU A 585 1.63 -4.23 -18.91
CA GLU A 585 1.58 -3.24 -17.82
C GLU A 585 0.97 -3.75 -16.50
N HIS A 586 0.25 -4.87 -16.55
CA HIS A 586 -0.33 -5.52 -15.36
C HIS A 586 0.68 -6.42 -14.65
N SER A 587 1.87 -6.59 -15.21
CA SER A 587 2.95 -7.36 -14.62
C SER A 587 3.94 -6.42 -13.92
N ILE A 588 3.92 -6.41 -12.58
CA ILE A 588 4.97 -5.78 -11.79
C ILE A 588 6.14 -6.76 -11.73
N ASN A 589 7.14 -6.49 -12.57
CA ASN A 589 8.35 -7.29 -12.64
C ASN A 589 9.30 -6.86 -11.54
N PHE A 590 9.79 -7.81 -10.76
CA PHE A 590 10.80 -7.58 -9.74
C PHE A 590 11.78 -8.77 -9.68
N ILE A 591 13.03 -8.50 -9.32
CA ILE A 591 14.02 -9.55 -9.05
C ILE A 591 14.16 -9.79 -7.56
N THR A 592 13.87 -8.78 -6.76
CA THR A 592 14.15 -8.64 -5.33
C THR A 592 13.12 -7.66 -4.78
N ALA A 593 12.78 -7.83 -3.51
CA ALA A 593 11.86 -7.00 -2.75
C ALA A 593 12.37 -6.93 -1.30
N HIS A 594 11.64 -6.28 -0.40
CA HIS A 594 12.07 -6.14 0.99
C HIS A 594 12.26 -7.51 1.66
N ASP A 595 11.42 -8.47 1.31
CA ASP A 595 11.51 -9.89 1.63
C ASP A 595 12.48 -10.63 0.68
N GLY A 596 13.17 -11.63 1.22
CA GLY A 596 14.22 -12.34 0.50
C GLY A 596 15.55 -11.59 0.47
N PHE A 597 16.43 -12.03 -0.42
CA PHE A 597 17.76 -11.43 -0.58
C PHE A 597 17.72 -10.13 -1.38
N PRO A 598 18.53 -9.11 -1.01
CA PRO A 598 18.87 -8.02 -1.93
C PRO A 598 19.73 -8.55 -3.07
N LEU A 599 19.85 -7.76 -4.14
CA LEU A 599 20.44 -8.21 -5.41
C LEU A 599 21.90 -8.60 -5.27
N ALA A 600 22.66 -7.92 -4.40
CA ALA A 600 24.05 -8.25 -4.13
C ALA A 600 24.21 -9.59 -3.37
N ASP A 601 23.26 -9.91 -2.49
CA ASP A 601 23.29 -11.16 -1.71
C ASP A 601 22.84 -12.35 -2.55
N LEU A 602 21.95 -12.12 -3.52
CA LEU A 602 21.51 -13.14 -4.48
C LEU A 602 22.68 -13.80 -5.22
N VAL A 603 23.74 -13.03 -5.47
CA VAL A 603 24.96 -13.47 -6.17
C VAL A 603 26.10 -13.82 -5.21
N ALA A 604 25.87 -13.74 -3.90
CA ALA A 604 26.89 -13.94 -2.88
C ALA A 604 26.57 -15.06 -1.88
N PHE A 605 25.32 -15.50 -1.77
CA PHE A 605 24.90 -16.50 -0.79
C PHE A 605 24.03 -17.59 -1.42
N ASN A 606 24.38 -18.86 -1.18
CA ASN A 606 23.53 -20.01 -1.52
C ASN A 606 22.52 -20.31 -0.41
N LYS A 607 22.81 -19.93 0.83
CA LYS A 607 21.96 -20.20 2.00
C LYS A 607 21.60 -18.90 2.70
N LYS A 608 20.43 -18.87 3.33
CA LYS A 608 20.03 -17.80 4.25
C LYS A 608 20.80 -17.91 5.58
N HIS A 609 21.12 -16.76 6.15
CA HIS A 609 21.86 -16.56 7.40
C HIS A 609 21.03 -15.65 8.32
N ASN A 610 19.88 -16.16 8.77
CA ASN A 610 18.87 -15.44 9.53
C ASN A 610 18.99 -15.67 11.04
N ASP A 611 20.09 -16.23 11.54
CA ASP A 611 20.25 -16.55 12.98
C ASP A 611 20.01 -15.34 13.89
N ALA A 612 20.35 -14.13 13.41
CA ALA A 612 20.12 -12.87 14.11
C ALA A 612 18.63 -12.54 14.32
N ASN A 613 17.71 -13.18 13.59
CA ASN A 613 16.27 -13.03 13.75
C ASN A 613 15.75 -13.78 14.98
N GLY A 614 16.55 -14.71 15.53
CA GLY A 614 16.26 -15.43 16.77
C GLY A 614 15.29 -16.61 16.63
N GLU A 615 15.03 -17.08 15.40
CA GLU A 615 14.17 -18.23 15.10
C GLU A 615 14.95 -19.48 14.70
N GLY A 616 16.27 -19.49 14.94
CA GLY A 616 17.14 -20.62 14.58
C GLY A 616 17.14 -20.90 13.07
N ASN A 617 17.18 -19.82 12.27
CA ASN A 617 17.22 -19.85 10.80
C ASN A 617 15.99 -20.52 10.14
N ARG A 618 14.86 -20.68 10.86
CA ARG A 618 13.64 -21.27 10.30
C ARG A 618 12.88 -20.29 9.41
N ASP A 619 12.86 -19.02 9.78
CA ASP A 619 12.16 -17.94 9.10
C ASP A 619 12.79 -17.54 7.76
N GLY A 620 12.02 -16.96 6.85
CA GLY A 620 12.44 -16.55 5.51
C GLY A 620 12.42 -17.67 4.45
N GLU A 621 12.46 -17.28 3.18
CA GLU A 621 12.40 -18.21 2.03
C GLU A 621 13.57 -19.21 2.05
N SER A 622 13.27 -20.49 1.86
CA SER A 622 14.29 -21.55 1.81
C SER A 622 14.80 -21.79 0.39
N ASN A 623 13.97 -21.54 -0.63
CA ASN A 623 14.29 -21.70 -2.05
C ASN A 623 14.50 -20.35 -2.74
N ASN A 624 15.67 -19.75 -2.55
CA ASN A 624 15.95 -18.39 -3.03
C ASN A 624 16.39 -18.31 -4.51
N LEU A 625 16.65 -19.46 -5.14
CA LEU A 625 17.14 -19.55 -6.51
C LEU A 625 18.45 -18.76 -6.74
N THR A 626 19.36 -18.80 -5.76
CA THR A 626 20.59 -18.01 -5.73
C THR A 626 21.82 -18.77 -6.23
N TRP A 627 22.89 -18.02 -6.48
CA TRP A 627 24.22 -18.61 -6.69
C TRP A 627 25.32 -17.67 -6.19
N ASN A 628 26.11 -18.14 -5.23
CA ASN A 628 27.18 -17.38 -4.58
C ASN A 628 28.40 -17.05 -5.47
N CYS A 629 28.37 -17.45 -6.75
CA CYS A 629 29.40 -17.22 -7.76
C CYS A 629 30.78 -17.83 -7.43
N GLY A 630 30.83 -18.82 -6.53
CA GLY A 630 32.04 -19.59 -6.19
C GLY A 630 32.65 -19.32 -4.82
N ALA A 631 32.02 -18.49 -3.98
CA ALA A 631 32.36 -18.33 -2.56
C ALA A 631 31.12 -17.90 -1.79
N GLU A 632 30.88 -18.43 -0.59
CA GLU A 632 29.76 -17.98 0.26
C GLU A 632 30.15 -16.68 0.98
N GLY A 633 29.33 -15.63 0.86
CA GLY A 633 29.52 -14.36 1.54
C GLY A 633 30.70 -13.51 1.02
N PRO A 634 31.25 -12.60 1.86
CA PRO A 634 32.37 -11.73 1.48
C PRO A 634 33.61 -12.50 0.99
N THR A 635 34.29 -12.00 -0.03
CA THR A 635 35.48 -12.66 -0.60
C THR A 635 36.46 -11.67 -1.21
N SER A 636 37.75 -12.02 -1.21
CA SER A 636 38.82 -11.27 -1.89
C SER A 636 39.17 -11.86 -3.27
N LYS A 637 38.51 -12.94 -3.70
CA LYS A 637 38.78 -13.62 -4.98
C LYS A 637 38.31 -12.74 -6.15
N GLY A 638 39.24 -12.07 -6.82
CA GLY A 638 38.91 -11.14 -7.93
C GLY A 638 38.10 -11.74 -9.08
N LYS A 639 38.23 -13.05 -9.38
CA LYS A 639 37.38 -13.74 -10.37
C LYS A 639 35.90 -13.80 -9.92
N VAL A 640 35.66 -14.07 -8.63
CA VAL A 640 34.30 -14.12 -8.05
C VAL A 640 33.71 -12.72 -8.01
N LEU A 641 34.46 -11.71 -7.56
CA LEU A 641 33.99 -10.33 -7.51
C LEU A 641 33.60 -9.80 -8.90
N ARG A 642 34.39 -10.09 -9.94
CA ARG A 642 34.03 -9.74 -11.33
C ARG A 642 32.79 -10.46 -11.83
N LEU A 643 32.59 -11.72 -11.44
CA LEU A 643 31.40 -12.47 -11.82
C LEU A 643 30.15 -11.93 -11.11
N ARG A 644 30.20 -11.68 -9.80
CA ARG A 644 29.12 -11.04 -9.04
C ARG A 644 28.73 -9.69 -9.63
N ALA A 645 29.73 -8.85 -9.91
CA ALA A 645 29.52 -7.54 -10.52
C ALA A 645 28.83 -7.63 -11.90
N ARG A 646 29.10 -8.69 -12.65
CA ARG A 646 28.42 -8.97 -13.93
C ARG A 646 27.00 -9.49 -13.70
N GLN A 647 26.80 -10.41 -12.77
CA GLN A 647 25.48 -10.99 -12.47
C GLN A 647 24.49 -9.93 -11.97
N VAL A 648 24.92 -9.02 -11.09
CA VAL A 648 24.08 -7.86 -10.66
C VAL A 648 23.61 -7.04 -11.87
N ARG A 649 24.53 -6.71 -12.78
CA ARG A 649 24.19 -5.97 -14.02
C ARG A 649 23.32 -6.77 -14.97
N ASN A 650 23.54 -8.09 -15.09
CA ASN A 650 22.72 -8.97 -15.92
C ASN A 650 21.27 -9.01 -15.42
N LEU A 651 21.08 -9.12 -14.10
CA LEU A 651 19.76 -9.10 -13.47
C LEU A 651 19.09 -7.72 -13.64
N ALA A 652 19.86 -6.62 -13.47
CA ALA A 652 19.36 -5.27 -13.74
C ALA A 652 18.92 -5.10 -15.20
N CYS A 653 19.69 -5.61 -16.17
CA CYS A 653 19.33 -5.64 -17.59
C CYS A 653 18.06 -6.45 -17.84
N ALA A 654 17.93 -7.64 -17.24
CA ALA A 654 16.73 -8.46 -17.38
C ALA A 654 15.48 -7.72 -16.87
N LEU A 655 15.58 -7.04 -15.73
CA LEU A 655 14.50 -6.25 -15.14
C LEU A 655 14.12 -5.03 -16.02
N LEU A 656 15.09 -4.18 -16.33
CA LEU A 656 14.83 -2.87 -16.93
C LEU A 656 14.68 -2.92 -18.46
N LEU A 657 15.01 -4.03 -19.11
CA LEU A 657 14.80 -4.24 -20.55
C LEU A 657 13.63 -5.17 -20.88
N ALA A 658 12.96 -5.75 -19.88
CA ALA A 658 11.72 -6.50 -20.10
C ALA A 658 10.52 -5.57 -20.36
N HIS A 659 9.53 -6.05 -21.11
CA HIS A 659 8.19 -5.47 -21.07
C HIS A 659 7.54 -5.72 -19.70
N GLY A 660 6.63 -4.85 -19.30
CA GLY A 660 6.03 -4.81 -17.95
C GLY A 660 6.50 -3.61 -17.13
N VAL A 661 6.16 -3.56 -15.85
CA VAL A 661 6.51 -2.44 -14.96
C VAL A 661 7.61 -2.90 -14.01
N PRO A 662 8.85 -2.38 -14.11
CA PRO A 662 9.93 -2.79 -13.22
C PRO A 662 9.79 -2.15 -11.84
N MET A 663 10.00 -2.95 -10.80
CA MET A 663 10.17 -2.52 -9.43
C MET A 663 11.62 -2.80 -8.97
N ILE A 664 12.24 -1.80 -8.35
CA ILE A 664 13.59 -1.85 -7.80
C ILE A 664 13.47 -1.74 -6.27
N LEU A 665 14.10 -2.67 -5.55
CA LEU A 665 14.25 -2.60 -4.10
C LEU A 665 15.27 -1.51 -3.71
N MET A 666 14.93 -0.74 -2.67
CA MET A 666 15.82 0.21 -2.04
C MET A 666 17.23 -0.37 -1.77
N GLY A 667 18.24 0.21 -2.44
CA GLY A 667 19.65 -0.08 -2.24
C GLY A 667 20.26 -1.10 -3.21
N ASP A 668 19.45 -1.81 -3.97
CA ASP A 668 19.96 -2.73 -5.00
C ASP A 668 20.76 -2.00 -6.09
N GLU A 669 20.44 -0.74 -6.34
CA GLU A 669 21.08 0.07 -7.37
C GLU A 669 22.55 0.42 -7.05
N TYR A 670 22.98 0.34 -5.79
CA TYR A 670 24.39 0.48 -5.40
C TYR A 670 25.00 -0.81 -4.84
N GLY A 671 24.21 -1.87 -4.69
CA GLY A 671 24.65 -3.18 -4.22
C GLY A 671 24.60 -3.35 -2.70
N HIS A 672 23.52 -2.86 -2.07
CA HIS A 672 23.24 -3.08 -0.65
C HIS A 672 23.28 -4.57 -0.29
N THR A 673 23.78 -4.88 0.90
CA THR A 673 23.88 -6.25 1.41
C THR A 673 23.22 -6.35 2.78
N LYS A 674 22.52 -7.45 2.99
CA LYS A 674 21.95 -7.83 4.28
C LYS A 674 22.80 -8.92 4.95
N GLY A 675 24.04 -9.09 4.50
CA GLY A 675 24.98 -10.06 5.06
C GLY A 675 24.52 -11.51 4.93
N GLY A 676 23.64 -11.82 3.97
CA GLY A 676 23.07 -13.15 3.81
C GLY A 676 21.77 -13.37 4.61
N ASN A 677 21.24 -12.36 5.30
CA ASN A 677 19.92 -12.42 5.92
C ASN A 677 18.84 -12.09 4.87
N ASN A 678 17.96 -13.05 4.59
CA ASN A 678 16.91 -12.91 3.58
C ASN A 678 15.54 -12.57 4.17
N ASN A 679 15.46 -12.22 5.45
CA ASN A 679 14.20 -11.91 6.13
C ASN A 679 14.44 -10.90 7.26
N THR A 680 14.75 -9.67 6.91
CA THR A 680 15.23 -8.66 7.86
C THR A 680 14.11 -7.88 8.54
N TYR A 681 12.92 -8.48 8.67
CA TYR A 681 11.72 -7.85 9.22
C TYR A 681 11.91 -7.25 10.62
N CYS A 682 12.84 -7.82 11.39
CA CYS A 682 13.02 -7.50 12.79
C CYS A 682 14.16 -6.53 13.14
N HIS A 683 14.84 -5.93 12.15
CA HIS A 683 16.11 -5.21 12.36
C HIS A 683 16.01 -3.71 12.08
N ASP A 684 16.11 -2.88 13.12
CA ASP A 684 16.34 -1.44 12.98
C ASP A 684 17.84 -1.12 13.04
N ASN A 685 18.56 -1.47 11.98
CA ASN A 685 20.01 -1.26 11.85
C ASN A 685 20.45 -1.25 10.37
N GLN A 686 21.77 -1.27 10.11
CA GLN A 686 22.38 -1.18 8.78
C GLN A 686 21.93 -2.26 7.80
N LEU A 687 21.33 -3.37 8.26
CA LEU A 687 20.72 -4.34 7.35
C LEU A 687 19.58 -3.73 6.53
N ASN A 688 18.82 -2.80 7.12
CA ASN A 688 17.69 -2.15 6.46
C ASN A 688 17.88 -0.64 6.24
N TRP A 689 18.96 -0.05 6.74
CA TRP A 689 19.27 1.36 6.48
C TRP A 689 20.03 1.53 5.17
N PHE A 690 19.64 2.55 4.41
CA PHE A 690 20.30 2.93 3.17
C PHE A 690 21.68 3.54 3.46
N ASP A 691 22.74 2.93 2.96
CA ASP A 691 24.11 3.43 3.10
C ASP A 691 24.41 4.49 2.03
N TRP A 692 24.20 5.76 2.40
CA TRP A 692 24.44 6.91 1.52
C TRP A 692 25.92 7.12 1.22
N ALA A 693 26.83 6.69 2.10
CA ALA A 693 28.26 6.78 1.84
C ALA A 693 28.70 5.75 0.79
N ALA A 694 28.21 4.51 0.87
CA ALA A 694 28.45 3.48 -0.13
C ALA A 694 27.85 3.87 -1.49
N GLN A 695 26.60 4.37 -1.49
CA GLN A 695 25.95 4.88 -2.70
C GLN A 695 26.78 5.99 -3.35
N ALA A 696 27.25 6.97 -2.57
CA ALA A 696 28.03 8.10 -3.08
C ALA A 696 29.43 7.68 -3.58
N ALA A 697 30.06 6.69 -2.93
CA ALA A 697 31.35 6.16 -3.35
C ALA A 697 31.28 5.40 -4.68
N ASP A 698 30.15 4.73 -4.97
CA ASP A 698 29.86 3.94 -6.17
C ASP A 698 31.06 3.07 -6.62
N ALA A 699 31.72 2.41 -5.67
CA ALA A 699 32.97 1.68 -5.90
C ALA A 699 32.83 0.57 -6.95
N THR A 700 31.61 0.03 -7.11
CA THR A 700 31.25 -0.99 -8.09
C THR A 700 30.84 -0.42 -9.44
N GLY A 701 30.51 0.89 -9.51
CA GLY A 701 29.91 1.55 -10.66
C GLY A 701 28.45 1.15 -10.93
N PHE A 702 27.78 0.53 -9.95
CA PHE A 702 26.38 0.08 -10.07
C PHE A 702 25.42 1.26 -10.11
N ALA A 703 25.58 2.27 -9.24
CA ALA A 703 24.63 3.39 -9.19
C ALA A 703 24.63 4.15 -10.52
N ARG A 704 25.82 4.34 -11.10
CA ARG A 704 25.99 4.85 -12.47
C ARG A 704 25.28 3.97 -13.52
N PHE A 705 25.46 2.66 -13.44
CA PHE A 705 24.90 1.70 -14.41
C PHE A 705 23.36 1.69 -14.37
N PHE A 706 22.77 1.56 -13.19
CA PHE A 706 21.31 1.60 -12.99
C PHE A 706 20.71 2.90 -13.50
N ARG A 707 21.29 4.05 -13.14
CA ARG A 707 20.84 5.35 -13.65
C ARG A 707 20.84 5.40 -15.18
N HIS A 708 21.88 4.89 -15.84
CA HIS A 708 21.92 4.89 -17.31
C HIS A 708 20.91 3.93 -17.93
N LEU A 709 20.71 2.77 -17.31
CA LEU A 709 19.76 1.76 -17.78
C LEU A 709 18.30 2.20 -17.60
N ILE A 710 17.97 2.84 -16.47
CA ILE A 710 16.67 3.49 -16.22
C ILE A 710 16.40 4.56 -17.28
N ASN A 711 17.37 5.44 -17.54
CA ASN A 711 17.24 6.47 -18.56
C ASN A 711 17.09 5.89 -19.97
N LEU A 712 17.78 4.80 -20.29
CA LEU A 712 17.59 4.07 -21.53
C LEU A 712 16.16 3.55 -21.65
N ARG A 713 15.62 2.90 -20.62
CA ARG A 713 14.22 2.41 -20.60
C ARG A 713 13.24 3.55 -20.86
N ARG A 714 13.38 4.66 -20.13
CA ARG A 714 12.49 5.83 -20.27
C ARG A 714 12.54 6.43 -21.68
N ALA A 715 13.72 6.49 -22.29
CA ALA A 715 13.91 7.03 -23.63
C ALA A 715 13.41 6.11 -24.77
N ARG A 716 13.01 4.87 -24.47
CA ARG A 716 12.67 3.83 -25.45
C ARG A 716 11.23 3.33 -25.26
N PRO A 717 10.24 3.93 -25.95
CA PRO A 717 8.83 3.49 -25.89
C PRO A 717 8.63 2.01 -26.24
N GLU A 718 9.50 1.41 -27.06
CA GLU A 718 9.44 0.00 -27.41
C GLU A 718 9.61 -0.94 -26.21
N LEU A 719 10.16 -0.46 -25.08
CA LEU A 719 10.31 -1.20 -23.82
C LEU A 719 9.11 -1.00 -22.86
N ARG A 720 8.25 -0.02 -23.13
CA ARG A 720 7.17 0.45 -22.24
C ARG A 720 5.83 0.33 -22.94
N ARG A 721 5.20 -0.83 -22.82
CA ARG A 721 4.00 -1.19 -23.59
C ARG A 721 2.81 -1.50 -22.69
N ALA A 722 1.67 -0.86 -23.00
CA ALA A 722 0.38 -1.20 -22.41
C ALA A 722 -0.16 -2.53 -22.96
N ALA A 723 0.00 -2.77 -24.26
CA ALA A 723 -0.45 -3.98 -24.95
C ALA A 723 0.72 -4.82 -25.49
N TYR A 724 0.50 -6.14 -25.57
CA TYR A 724 1.48 -7.07 -26.12
C TYR A 724 1.93 -6.68 -27.53
N ALA A 725 3.17 -7.02 -27.82
CA ALA A 725 3.80 -6.67 -29.08
C ALA A 725 3.20 -7.50 -30.23
N GLY A 726 2.77 -6.84 -31.32
CA GLY A 726 2.28 -7.54 -32.51
C GLY A 726 3.39 -8.28 -33.26
N GLY A 727 3.03 -9.19 -34.17
CA GLY A 727 4.01 -9.97 -34.95
C GLY A 727 5.06 -9.10 -35.65
N GLY A 728 6.33 -9.51 -35.58
CA GLY A 728 7.48 -8.81 -36.19
C GLY A 728 8.03 -7.63 -35.37
N SER A 729 7.46 -7.32 -34.20
CA SER A 729 8.02 -6.28 -33.31
C SER A 729 9.10 -6.79 -32.35
N ILE A 730 9.08 -8.10 -32.07
CA ILE A 730 10.10 -8.85 -31.33
C ILE A 730 10.46 -10.08 -32.15
N GLU A 731 11.75 -10.32 -32.34
CA GLU A 731 12.24 -11.52 -33.02
C GLU A 731 13.35 -12.16 -32.17
N PHE A 732 13.13 -13.39 -31.73
CA PHE A 732 14.14 -14.18 -31.02
C PHE A 732 15.08 -14.87 -32.02
N MET A 733 16.36 -14.97 -31.65
CA MET A 733 17.39 -15.58 -32.49
C MET A 733 18.50 -16.25 -31.69
N GLY A 734 19.09 -17.28 -32.29
CA GLY A 734 20.25 -17.99 -31.76
C GLY A 734 21.52 -17.14 -31.84
N HIS A 735 22.57 -17.58 -31.13
CA HIS A 735 23.85 -16.86 -31.12
C HIS A 735 24.56 -16.92 -32.49
N ASP A 736 24.25 -17.89 -33.33
CA ASP A 736 24.79 -18.05 -34.68
C ASP A 736 24.06 -17.20 -35.74
N GLY A 737 23.00 -16.50 -35.35
CA GLY A 737 22.12 -15.71 -36.23
C GLY A 737 20.99 -16.53 -36.84
N GLY A 738 20.84 -17.80 -36.43
CA GLY A 738 19.76 -18.71 -36.83
C GLY A 738 18.57 -18.66 -35.88
N ALA A 739 17.79 -19.74 -35.88
CA ALA A 739 16.63 -19.90 -35.00
C ALA A 739 17.06 -19.91 -33.51
N PRO A 740 16.23 -19.41 -32.59
CA PRO A 740 16.49 -19.49 -31.16
C PRO A 740 16.49 -20.94 -30.68
N ASP A 741 17.30 -21.23 -29.66
CA ASP A 741 17.36 -22.53 -29.00
C ASP A 741 16.53 -22.50 -27.72
N TRP A 742 15.51 -23.37 -27.67
CA TRP A 742 14.59 -23.52 -26.53
C TRP A 742 14.70 -24.89 -25.84
N GLU A 743 15.71 -25.69 -26.19
CA GLU A 743 15.96 -26.98 -25.56
C GLU A 743 16.33 -26.82 -24.07
N GLU A 744 16.19 -27.89 -23.29
CA GLU A 744 16.47 -27.88 -21.83
C GLU A 744 17.90 -27.43 -21.47
N GLY A 745 18.87 -27.53 -22.38
CA GLY A 745 20.23 -27.08 -22.13
C GLY A 745 20.51 -25.63 -22.51
N SER A 746 19.52 -24.89 -23.02
CA SER A 746 19.76 -23.57 -23.62
C SER A 746 20.12 -22.53 -22.56
N LEU A 747 21.28 -21.90 -22.73
CA LEU A 747 21.82 -20.84 -21.87
C LEU A 747 22.01 -19.52 -22.62
N PHE A 748 21.35 -19.38 -23.78
CA PHE A 748 21.42 -18.18 -24.60
C PHE A 748 20.03 -17.73 -25.03
N VAL A 749 19.71 -16.46 -24.77
CA VAL A 749 18.51 -15.81 -25.29
C VAL A 749 18.91 -14.49 -25.93
N GLY A 750 18.68 -14.39 -27.24
CA GLY A 750 18.89 -13.18 -28.04
C GLY A 750 17.59 -12.72 -28.69
N LEU A 751 17.34 -11.42 -28.72
CA LEU A 751 16.17 -10.84 -29.39
C LEU A 751 16.49 -9.49 -30.03
N THR A 752 15.75 -9.18 -31.09
CA THR A 752 15.60 -7.80 -31.57
C THR A 752 14.27 -7.22 -31.14
N LEU A 753 14.26 -5.92 -30.88
CA LEU A 753 13.08 -5.16 -30.48
C LEU A 753 12.99 -3.88 -31.31
N GLY A 754 11.82 -3.57 -31.86
CA GLY A 754 11.55 -2.26 -32.48
C GLY A 754 12.31 -2.02 -33.80
N ALA A 755 12.48 -3.05 -34.63
CA ALA A 755 13.23 -2.97 -35.89
C ALA A 755 12.82 -1.79 -36.79
N ALA A 756 11.53 -1.45 -36.84
CA ALA A 756 11.01 -0.33 -37.63
C ALA A 756 11.65 1.03 -37.26
N VAL A 757 12.04 1.24 -36.00
CA VAL A 757 12.45 2.55 -35.47
C VAL A 757 13.95 2.64 -35.12
N GLY A 758 14.77 1.69 -35.56
CA GLY A 758 16.22 1.66 -35.26
C GLY A 758 16.59 0.65 -34.18
N GLY A 759 15.64 0.33 -33.30
CA GLY A 759 15.58 -0.85 -32.44
C GLY A 759 16.76 -1.11 -31.49
N LEU A 760 16.65 -2.25 -30.79
CA LEU A 760 17.67 -2.81 -29.91
C LEU A 760 17.92 -4.26 -30.29
N TYR A 761 19.17 -4.70 -30.12
CA TYR A 761 19.51 -6.12 -30.01
C TYR A 761 19.93 -6.36 -28.57
N ILE A 762 19.30 -7.34 -27.93
CA ILE A 762 19.51 -7.69 -26.52
C ILE A 762 19.84 -9.17 -26.47
N ALA A 763 20.94 -9.53 -25.82
CA ALA A 763 21.33 -10.92 -25.66
C ALA A 763 21.83 -11.19 -24.24
N PHE A 764 21.45 -12.34 -23.72
CA PHE A 764 21.88 -12.88 -22.44
C PHE A 764 22.56 -14.22 -22.70
N ASN A 765 23.84 -14.32 -22.36
CA ASN A 765 24.57 -15.57 -22.29
C ASN A 765 24.76 -15.95 -20.82
N ALA A 766 23.97 -16.91 -20.34
CA ALA A 766 24.07 -17.46 -19.00
C ALA A 766 25.07 -18.63 -18.91
N GLY A 767 25.67 -19.02 -20.04
CA GLY A 767 26.67 -20.08 -20.11
C GLY A 767 28.00 -19.69 -19.47
N HIS A 768 28.71 -20.68 -18.93
CA HIS A 768 30.05 -20.51 -18.37
C HIS A 768 31.15 -20.28 -19.43
N LYS A 769 30.82 -20.46 -20.72
CA LYS A 769 31.72 -20.25 -21.85
C LYS A 769 31.38 -18.94 -22.59
N PRO A 770 32.38 -18.21 -23.09
CA PRO A 770 32.13 -17.12 -24.02
C PRO A 770 31.55 -17.64 -25.34
N LEU A 771 30.65 -16.86 -25.95
CA LEU A 771 30.06 -17.14 -27.26
C LEU A 771 30.38 -15.99 -28.22
N THR A 772 30.52 -16.33 -29.50
CA THR A 772 30.51 -15.33 -30.58
C THR A 772 29.08 -15.22 -31.09
N VAL A 773 28.56 -13.99 -31.11
CA VAL A 773 27.18 -13.71 -31.52
C VAL A 773 27.16 -13.07 -32.90
N SER A 774 26.50 -13.73 -33.86
CA SER A 774 26.21 -13.17 -35.17
C SER A 774 24.99 -12.25 -35.07
N LEU A 775 25.18 -10.95 -35.32
CA LEU A 775 24.10 -9.97 -35.26
C LEU A 775 23.28 -9.97 -36.57
N PRO A 776 21.96 -9.76 -36.49
CA PRO A 776 21.11 -9.73 -37.68
C PRO A 776 21.47 -8.53 -38.57
N ASN A 777 21.48 -8.76 -39.89
CA ASN A 777 21.77 -7.71 -40.85
C ASN A 777 20.50 -6.92 -41.17
N TRP A 778 20.42 -5.69 -40.70
CA TRP A 778 19.40 -4.73 -41.12
C TRP A 778 19.95 -3.86 -42.25
N PRO A 779 19.43 -3.96 -43.49
CA PRO A 779 19.98 -3.25 -44.64
C PRO A 779 20.16 -1.75 -44.38
N GLY A 780 21.35 -1.23 -44.67
CA GLY A 780 21.68 0.18 -44.47
C GLY A 780 21.91 0.59 -43.00
N ARG A 781 21.97 -0.35 -42.06
CA ARG A 781 22.22 -0.09 -40.63
C ARG A 781 23.45 -0.83 -40.12
N CYS A 782 23.97 -0.37 -38.99
CA CYS A 782 25.04 -1.04 -38.25
C CYS A 782 24.72 -1.05 -36.76
N TRP A 783 25.07 -2.14 -36.08
CA TRP A 783 24.93 -2.25 -34.64
C TRP A 783 26.02 -1.47 -33.92
N ARG A 784 25.65 -0.83 -32.82
CA ARG A 784 26.58 -0.12 -31.93
C ARG A 784 26.41 -0.65 -30.52
N ALA A 785 27.53 -1.03 -29.89
CA ALA A 785 27.52 -1.47 -28.50
C ALA A 785 27.14 -0.29 -27.59
N LEU A 786 26.11 -0.50 -26.77
CA LEU A 786 25.64 0.46 -25.77
C LEU A 786 25.91 -0.07 -24.36
N VAL A 787 25.55 -1.32 -24.10
CA VAL A 787 25.71 -2.01 -22.81
C VAL A 787 26.52 -3.29 -23.02
N ASP A 788 27.54 -3.52 -22.20
CA ASP A 788 28.32 -4.77 -22.17
C ASP A 788 28.77 -5.05 -20.74
N THR A 789 28.02 -5.89 -20.02
CA THR A 789 28.30 -6.25 -18.62
C THR A 789 29.60 -7.03 -18.45
N GLY A 790 30.21 -7.49 -19.55
CA GLY A 790 31.53 -8.11 -19.57
C GLY A 790 32.68 -7.13 -19.41
N LYS A 791 32.46 -5.83 -19.60
CA LYS A 791 33.45 -4.77 -19.42
C LYS A 791 33.41 -4.20 -17.99
N PRO A 792 34.54 -3.68 -17.47
CA PRO A 792 34.54 -2.95 -16.21
C PRO A 792 33.86 -1.58 -16.36
N SER A 793 33.38 -1.02 -15.26
CA SER A 793 32.93 0.37 -15.22
C SER A 793 34.08 1.35 -15.57
N PRO A 794 33.84 2.41 -16.36
CA PRO A 794 32.57 2.85 -16.93
C PRO A 794 32.24 2.30 -18.34
N LEU A 795 33.03 1.35 -18.86
CA LEU A 795 32.87 0.79 -20.21
C LEU A 795 31.74 -0.25 -20.32
N ASP A 796 31.18 -0.67 -19.19
CA ASP A 796 29.96 -1.48 -19.09
C ASP A 796 28.72 -0.76 -19.65
N PHE A 797 28.75 0.57 -19.75
CA PHE A 797 27.72 1.38 -20.38
C PHE A 797 28.36 2.57 -21.12
N MET A 798 28.36 2.51 -22.45
CA MET A 798 29.07 3.46 -23.32
C MET A 798 28.27 4.76 -23.47
N GLN A 799 28.72 5.86 -22.86
CA GLN A 799 28.12 7.18 -23.06
C GLN A 799 28.53 7.78 -24.42
N GLY A 800 27.53 8.21 -25.20
CA GLY A 800 27.64 9.31 -26.16
C GLY A 800 28.82 9.30 -27.13
N GLN A 801 28.68 8.62 -28.28
CA GLN A 801 28.93 9.38 -29.51
C GLN A 801 27.70 10.26 -29.73
N LYS A 802 27.88 11.57 -29.84
CA LYS A 802 26.89 12.67 -30.01
C LYS A 802 25.87 12.52 -31.18
N ARG A 803 25.58 11.31 -31.66
CA ARG A 803 24.75 11.02 -32.84
C ARG A 803 23.62 10.00 -32.60
N LEU A 804 23.31 9.63 -31.36
CA LEU A 804 22.26 8.64 -31.07
C LEU A 804 20.84 9.23 -30.95
N LEU A 805 20.64 10.52 -31.28
CA LEU A 805 19.35 11.23 -31.18
C LEU A 805 19.01 12.05 -32.44
N THR A 806 19.44 11.62 -33.63
CA THR A 806 18.95 12.16 -34.91
C THR A 806 18.61 11.04 -35.87
#